data_AF-A0A928D8W1-F1
#
_entry.id   AF-A0A928D8W1-F1
#
_cell.length_a   1.000
_cell.length_b   1.000
_cell.length_c   1.000
_cell.angle_alpha   90.00
_cell.angle_beta   90.00
_cell.angle_gamma   90.00
#
_symmetry.space_group_name_H-M   'P 1'
#
loop_
_entity.id
_entity.type
_entity.pdbx_description
1 polymer ?
#
loop_
_entity_poly.entity_id
_entity_poly.type
_entity_poly.pdbx_seq_one_letter_code
_entity_poly.pdbx_strand_id
1 'polypeptide(L)'
;MKELRHKMCAGESGGKVLVVGAVVAARIALGAVTVTECVQELPTYPFSDPDPVPAVAERRYPYFRYDGSTPDKEPVKWKSVVLENENIRVIMMPDIGGKVWGATDKRTGVDFIYHNHVVKFRDVAMRGPWCSGGIEYNFGIMGHAPSCSTPVDWFACTNADGSASFFASSAEYVTRSHWQVEVRLAPGAESFETRTVWFNSSGLPQPYYHWMNAAFSLKGNPRFLFPGASYAGHEGDVHAWPRDEAGHELDVYLGNAFGGPKSYHVLPGDSGTYAIWWPERGVGSVHRSASWEKYGRKIWLWALSREGGIWEDLLTDTDGQYAELQSGRCFVQPRWGNYLTPFKHPVFCPGSTERFTESWGVLRGTNEFAKCAEVPVKRPETAPSGFDWKSAWGKCVRGEQYLRERYDAEAEECFRDALKMDAHLSPAIFGLASIELRRGEYAACHELCRRALAIDAYDSGANYLDGFAFFAEGDVLSARDRLGIAAFDPRYRSAAYALIARSYLREGNMGAADNAAGLSLSANDANLDALLVRLIAARGTSRAERMAKEMLERYPLFHAARYELEGEGFRRYVRNELPHETCMELGSWYEESGLCDDARKFFSYAGADCPMARIRAAYLGKDVSALGKIADLSADGVFPFRRESLPALRWAEKAHGGWKFNYYIAVALASFHLDSEADSLFAACGDKPDETVFYMVRSARLTGKDRLADLERAKTLGDSWRVGRALCQHYADVKNYAGMLAVAKDYVVRYPKKNPIQIAYADALVKNRLFKEAMAYLEGVTILPSEHRDNATGIWHEAQRNLGLKLTYPENLGTGEPFPDRH
;
A
#
# COMPACT_ATOMS: atom_id res chain seq x y z
N MET A 1 26.65 -54.25 -2.44
CA MET A 1 26.38 -54.64 -3.85
C MET A 1 25.28 -55.71 -3.86
N LYS A 2 24.71 -56.02 -5.03
CA LYS A 2 23.73 -57.10 -5.34
C LYS A 2 23.92 -58.40 -4.53
N GLU A 3 22.93 -59.26 -4.22
CA GLU A 3 21.53 -59.47 -4.66
C GLU A 3 20.79 -60.26 -3.52
N LEU A 4 19.49 -60.10 -3.20
CA LEU A 4 18.33 -60.93 -3.63
C LEU A 4 18.53 -62.48 -3.49
N ARG A 5 17.60 -63.35 -3.00
CA ARG A 5 16.25 -63.24 -2.36
C ARG A 5 15.75 -64.67 -1.92
N HIS A 6 14.72 -64.75 -1.04
CA HIS A 6 13.72 -65.88 -0.92
C HIS A 6 14.16 -67.25 -0.32
N LYS A 7 13.30 -68.10 0.32
CA LYS A 7 11.86 -68.06 0.71
C LYS A 7 11.50 -69.16 1.76
N MET A 8 10.30 -69.06 2.37
CA MET A 8 9.50 -70.12 3.07
C MET A 8 10.08 -70.64 4.41
N CYS A 9 9.33 -71.11 5.42
CA CYS A 9 7.87 -71.14 5.75
C CYS A 9 7.73 -71.37 7.29
N ALA A 10 6.59 -71.35 7.99
CA ALA A 10 5.15 -71.17 7.66
C ALA A 10 4.48 -70.34 8.79
N GLY A 11 3.20 -70.59 9.14
CA GLY A 11 2.57 -70.11 10.38
C GLY A 11 1.24 -70.82 10.71
N GLU A 12 0.74 -70.72 11.95
CA GLU A 12 -0.70 -70.79 12.27
C GLU A 12 -1.05 -70.40 13.73
N SER A 13 -2.18 -69.68 13.87
CA SER A 13 -3.10 -69.61 15.03
C SER A 13 -2.70 -68.96 16.38
N GLY A 14 -3.63 -68.13 16.91
CA GLY A 14 -3.95 -68.07 18.35
C GLY A 14 -3.54 -66.84 19.16
N GLY A 15 -4.54 -66.09 19.67
CA GLY A 15 -4.40 -65.26 20.89
C GLY A 15 -4.47 -63.73 20.72
N LYS A 16 -5.58 -63.13 21.19
CA LYS A 16 -5.70 -61.67 21.39
C LYS A 16 -4.94 -61.25 22.64
N VAL A 17 -4.14 -60.18 22.57
CA VAL A 17 -3.87 -59.30 23.72
C VAL A 17 -4.03 -57.84 23.30
N LEU A 18 -4.71 -57.08 24.16
CA LEU A 18 -5.17 -55.72 23.93
C LEU A 18 -4.10 -54.71 24.41
N VAL A 19 -3.49 -53.94 23.50
CA VAL A 19 -2.75 -52.69 23.86
C VAL A 19 -3.04 -51.58 22.84
N VAL A 20 -4.33 -51.29 22.62
CA VAL A 20 -4.77 -50.03 22.02
C VAL A 20 -5.17 -49.11 23.17
N GLY A 21 -4.19 -48.47 23.81
CA GLY A 21 -4.43 -47.75 25.06
C GLY A 21 -3.33 -46.81 25.57
N ALA A 22 -2.30 -46.49 24.76
CA ALA A 22 -1.15 -45.69 25.22
C ALA A 22 -0.78 -44.47 24.36
N VAL A 23 -1.39 -44.28 23.18
CA VAL A 23 -1.05 -43.15 22.25
C VAL A 23 -2.15 -42.10 22.16
N VAL A 24 -3.34 -42.34 22.73
CA VAL A 24 -4.48 -41.40 22.72
C VAL A 24 -4.55 -40.55 24.01
N ALA A 25 -3.87 -40.96 25.08
CA ALA A 25 -3.96 -40.34 26.41
C ALA A 25 -2.93 -39.21 26.70
N ALA A 26 -2.31 -38.64 25.66
CA ALA A 26 -1.37 -37.51 25.79
C ALA A 26 -1.84 -36.23 25.08
N ARG A 27 -3.11 -36.18 24.63
CA ARG A 27 -3.73 -35.01 23.96
C ARG A 27 -4.66 -34.17 24.86
N ILE A 28 -4.68 -34.44 26.16
CA ILE A 28 -5.48 -33.68 27.13
C ILE A 28 -4.52 -32.85 27.99
N ALA A 29 -4.75 -31.52 28.01
CA ALA A 29 -4.00 -30.46 28.70
C ALA A 29 -3.00 -29.60 27.88
N LEU A 30 -3.13 -29.53 26.56
CA LEU A 30 -2.75 -28.30 25.83
C LEU A 30 -3.95 -27.34 25.85
N GLY A 31 -3.74 -26.09 26.26
CA GLY A 31 -4.79 -25.07 26.29
C GLY A 31 -5.42 -24.87 24.91
N ALA A 32 -6.76 -24.85 24.84
CA ALA A 32 -7.44 -24.67 23.58
C ALA A 32 -7.33 -23.21 23.11
N VAL A 33 -6.73 -22.98 21.94
CA VAL A 33 -6.84 -21.68 21.26
C VAL A 33 -8.18 -21.64 20.52
N THR A 34 -8.97 -20.60 20.74
CA THR A 34 -10.26 -20.41 20.06
C THR A 34 -10.11 -19.42 18.90
N VAL A 35 -10.91 -19.64 17.85
CA VAL A 35 -11.19 -18.66 16.79
C VAL A 35 -12.65 -18.28 16.93
N THR A 36 -12.94 -16.99 17.06
CA THR A 36 -14.31 -16.48 17.08
C THR A 36 -14.47 -15.39 16.03
N GLU A 37 -15.24 -15.67 14.99
CA GLU A 37 -15.76 -14.66 14.08
C GLU A 37 -16.98 -14.00 14.75
N CYS A 38 -16.94 -12.68 14.96
CA CYS A 38 -18.04 -11.95 15.58
C CYS A 38 -18.18 -10.53 15.04
N VAL A 39 -19.37 -9.95 15.22
CA VAL A 39 -19.67 -8.57 14.86
C VAL A 39 -19.65 -7.73 16.13
N GLN A 40 -18.85 -6.66 16.13
CA GLN A 40 -18.78 -5.69 17.22
C GLN A 40 -19.47 -4.40 16.78
N GLU A 41 -20.35 -3.87 17.64
CA GLU A 41 -20.96 -2.56 17.41
C GLU A 41 -20.12 -1.50 18.12
N LEU A 42 -19.44 -0.64 17.34
CA LEU A 42 -18.54 0.39 17.85
C LEU A 42 -19.07 1.77 17.47
N PRO A 43 -18.98 2.77 18.37
CA PRO A 43 -19.18 4.16 17.98
C PRO A 43 -18.14 4.51 16.91
N THR A 44 -18.59 5.12 15.82
CA THR A 44 -17.80 5.33 14.62
C THR A 44 -18.00 6.76 14.12
N TYR A 45 -16.91 7.45 13.81
CA TYR A 45 -16.92 8.74 13.11
C TYR A 45 -16.53 8.47 11.65
N PRO A 46 -17.51 8.38 10.72
CA PRO A 46 -17.25 7.97 9.34
C PRO A 46 -16.51 9.02 8.51
N PHE A 47 -16.12 8.60 7.30
CA PHE A 47 -15.63 9.45 6.22
C PHE A 47 -16.64 9.54 5.08
N SER A 48 -16.36 10.38 4.07
CA SER A 48 -17.28 10.66 2.98
C SER A 48 -17.46 9.52 1.97
N ASP A 49 -18.33 9.77 1.00
CA ASP A 49 -18.31 9.14 -0.32
C ASP A 49 -16.90 9.23 -0.98
N PRO A 50 -16.49 8.20 -1.75
CA PRO A 50 -15.24 8.23 -2.52
C PRO A 50 -15.32 9.26 -3.66
N ASP A 51 -14.17 9.79 -4.06
CA ASP A 51 -14.07 10.66 -5.22
C ASP A 51 -14.18 9.86 -6.53
N PRO A 52 -15.21 10.10 -7.37
CA PRO A 52 -15.36 9.41 -8.65
C PRO A 52 -14.38 9.92 -9.72
N VAL A 53 -13.61 10.99 -9.47
CA VAL A 53 -12.70 11.62 -10.44
C VAL A 53 -11.29 10.99 -10.38
N PRO A 54 -10.80 10.39 -11.48
CA PRO A 54 -9.43 9.90 -11.59
C PRO A 54 -8.36 10.98 -11.38
N ALA A 55 -7.58 10.85 -10.31
CA ALA A 55 -6.44 11.73 -10.01
C ALA A 55 -5.12 11.13 -10.50
N VAL A 56 -4.97 11.02 -11.82
CA VAL A 56 -3.87 10.31 -12.51
C VAL A 56 -2.45 10.83 -12.20
N ALA A 57 -2.33 12.10 -11.77
CA ALA A 57 -1.06 12.71 -11.38
C ALA A 57 -0.66 12.43 -9.91
N GLU A 58 -1.56 11.87 -9.09
CA GLU A 58 -1.25 11.58 -7.68
C GLU A 58 -0.64 10.18 -7.51
N ARG A 59 0.40 10.08 -6.68
CA ARG A 59 1.07 8.82 -6.28
C ARG A 59 0.14 7.70 -5.76
N ARG A 60 -1.09 8.02 -5.34
CA ARG A 60 -2.09 7.04 -4.89
C ARG A 60 -2.83 6.34 -6.02
N TYR A 61 -2.71 6.81 -7.27
CA TYR A 61 -3.43 6.24 -8.40
C TYR A 61 -3.04 4.76 -8.59
N PRO A 62 -3.99 3.81 -8.62
CA PRO A 62 -5.39 3.97 -9.04
C PRO A 62 -6.45 4.08 -7.94
N TYR A 63 -6.08 4.27 -6.67
CA TYR A 63 -7.07 4.40 -5.60
C TYR A 63 -7.79 5.75 -5.62
N PHE A 64 -9.11 5.73 -5.43
CA PHE A 64 -9.89 6.92 -5.09
C PHE A 64 -9.59 7.42 -3.67
N ARG A 65 -9.91 8.69 -3.43
CA ARG A 65 -9.70 9.40 -2.17
C ARG A 65 -11.05 9.78 -1.55
N TYR A 66 -11.07 9.98 -0.25
CA TYR A 66 -12.20 10.51 0.49
C TYR A 66 -11.81 11.86 1.10
N ASP A 67 -12.75 12.81 1.04
CA ASP A 67 -12.47 14.23 1.26
C ASP A 67 -13.29 14.86 2.38
N GLY A 68 -14.22 14.11 2.97
CA GLY A 68 -14.96 14.51 4.17
C GLY A 68 -14.66 13.57 5.33
N SER A 69 -14.55 14.17 6.52
CA SER A 69 -14.60 13.50 7.83
C SER A 69 -15.69 14.19 8.66
N THR A 70 -16.30 13.50 9.62
CA THR A 70 -17.33 14.09 10.49
C THR A 70 -16.93 14.15 11.97
N PRO A 71 -17.34 15.21 12.71
CA PRO A 71 -17.29 15.25 14.17
C PRO A 71 -18.52 14.56 14.81
N ASP A 72 -19.51 14.14 14.03
CA ASP A 72 -20.66 13.37 14.48
C ASP A 72 -20.30 11.86 14.50
N LYS A 73 -20.76 11.10 15.50
CA LYS A 73 -20.58 9.63 15.56
C LYS A 73 -21.89 8.86 15.52
N GLU A 74 -21.83 7.66 14.96
CA GLU A 74 -22.94 6.71 14.87
C GLU A 74 -22.51 5.28 15.26
N PRO A 75 -23.40 4.41 15.74
CA PRO A 75 -23.08 3.01 16.01
C PRO A 75 -22.95 2.23 14.69
N VAL A 76 -21.78 1.64 14.44
CA VAL A 76 -21.51 0.83 13.23
C VAL A 76 -21.12 -0.59 13.62
N LYS A 77 -21.63 -1.56 12.87
CA LYS A 77 -21.36 -2.98 13.03
C LYS A 77 -20.16 -3.39 12.18
N TRP A 78 -19.05 -3.70 12.85
CA TRP A 78 -17.80 -4.10 12.25
C TRP A 78 -17.57 -5.61 12.40
N LYS A 79 -17.10 -6.29 11.35
CA LYS A 79 -16.62 -7.67 11.49
C LYS A 79 -15.31 -7.68 12.26
N SER A 80 -15.15 -8.69 13.09
CA SER A 80 -13.92 -8.95 13.82
C SER A 80 -13.65 -10.45 13.92
N VAL A 81 -12.37 -10.79 14.03
CA VAL A 81 -11.92 -12.14 14.34
C VAL A 81 -11.12 -12.06 15.63
N VAL A 82 -11.45 -12.90 16.61
CA VAL A 82 -10.76 -13.00 17.89
C VAL A 82 -9.99 -14.31 17.93
N LEU A 83 -8.69 -14.24 18.21
CA LEU A 83 -7.88 -15.38 18.64
C LEU A 83 -7.69 -15.27 20.15
N GLU A 84 -7.94 -16.35 20.89
CA GLU A 84 -7.79 -16.33 22.34
C GLU A 84 -7.22 -17.64 22.88
N ASN A 85 -6.28 -17.55 23.81
CA ASN A 85 -5.77 -18.67 24.60
C ASN A 85 -5.96 -18.37 26.11
N GLU A 86 -5.32 -19.13 27.00
CA GLU A 86 -5.42 -18.91 28.45
C GLU A 86 -4.78 -17.59 28.95
N ASN A 87 -3.82 -17.03 28.21
CA ASN A 87 -3.00 -15.90 28.62
C ASN A 87 -3.35 -14.58 27.91
N ILE A 88 -3.62 -14.61 26.61
CA ILE A 88 -3.86 -13.41 25.80
C ILE A 88 -5.07 -13.56 24.88
N ARG A 89 -5.66 -12.41 24.55
CA ARG A 89 -6.72 -12.22 23.56
C ARG A 89 -6.22 -11.26 22.49
N VAL A 90 -6.39 -11.58 21.21
CA VAL A 90 -6.02 -10.75 20.07
C VAL A 90 -7.25 -10.53 19.19
N ILE A 91 -7.54 -9.29 18.84
CA ILE A 91 -8.68 -8.90 18.00
C ILE A 91 -8.15 -8.37 16.67
N MET A 92 -8.70 -8.82 15.55
CA MET A 92 -8.42 -8.27 14.22
C MET A 92 -9.71 -7.76 13.58
N MET A 93 -9.61 -6.72 12.74
CA MET A 93 -10.74 -6.12 12.02
C MET A 93 -10.54 -6.21 10.51
N PRO A 94 -11.14 -7.21 9.83
CA PRO A 94 -10.99 -7.39 8.38
C PRO A 94 -11.55 -6.24 7.55
N ASP A 95 -12.58 -5.56 8.06
CA ASP A 95 -13.21 -4.41 7.40
C ASP A 95 -12.37 -3.12 7.51
N ILE A 96 -11.28 -3.12 8.30
CA ILE A 96 -10.34 -1.98 8.50
C ILE A 96 -8.90 -2.47 8.23
N GLY A 97 -8.58 -2.74 6.96
CA GLY A 97 -7.24 -3.16 6.53
C GLY A 97 -6.76 -4.52 7.01
N GLY A 98 -7.59 -5.28 7.75
CA GLY A 98 -7.17 -6.53 8.38
C GLY A 98 -6.27 -6.34 9.60
N LYS A 99 -6.17 -5.09 10.10
CA LYS A 99 -5.27 -4.72 11.20
C LYS A 99 -5.59 -5.54 12.47
N VAL A 100 -4.57 -5.82 13.27
CA VAL A 100 -4.80 -6.11 14.70
C VAL A 100 -5.43 -4.84 15.27
N TRP A 101 -6.55 -4.96 15.98
CA TRP A 101 -7.27 -3.85 16.59
C TRP A 101 -6.85 -3.60 18.05
N GLY A 102 -6.49 -4.67 18.75
CA GLY A 102 -6.00 -4.63 20.13
C GLY A 102 -5.57 -6.02 20.58
N ALA A 103 -4.73 -6.06 21.62
CA ALA A 103 -4.32 -7.32 22.24
C ALA A 103 -4.15 -7.15 23.76
N THR A 104 -4.81 -8.01 24.52
CA THR A 104 -4.97 -7.90 25.98
C THR A 104 -4.28 -9.05 26.70
N ASP A 105 -3.52 -8.74 27.76
CA ASP A 105 -3.03 -9.70 28.73
C ASP A 105 -4.15 -10.08 29.70
N LYS A 106 -4.70 -11.29 29.56
CA LYS A 106 -5.84 -11.77 30.36
C LYS A 106 -5.53 -11.90 31.85
N ARG A 107 -4.24 -11.91 32.24
CA ARG A 107 -3.81 -11.98 33.64
C ARG A 107 -3.86 -10.64 34.36
N THR A 108 -3.58 -9.54 33.66
CA THR A 108 -3.54 -8.18 34.25
C THR A 108 -4.69 -7.29 33.78
N GLY A 109 -5.38 -7.66 32.70
CA GLY A 109 -6.36 -6.81 32.02
C GLY A 109 -5.73 -5.66 31.22
N VAL A 110 -4.39 -5.63 31.06
CA VAL A 110 -3.70 -4.58 30.32
C VAL A 110 -3.64 -4.90 28.83
N ASP A 111 -4.10 -3.94 28.01
CA ASP A 111 -3.87 -3.95 26.57
C ASP A 111 -2.39 -3.65 26.28
N PHE A 112 -1.64 -4.68 25.87
CA PHE A 112 -0.23 -4.57 25.50
C PHE A 112 -0.07 -4.11 24.04
N ILE A 113 -1.11 -4.20 23.23
CA ILE A 113 -1.27 -3.44 21.98
C ILE A 113 -2.47 -2.53 22.18
N TYR A 114 -2.32 -1.21 21.95
CA TYR A 114 -3.36 -0.21 22.24
C TYR A 114 -4.67 -0.58 21.56
N HIS A 115 -5.72 -0.72 22.36
CA HIS A 115 -7.06 -1.03 21.91
C HIS A 115 -7.92 0.25 21.97
N ASN A 116 -8.46 0.67 20.83
CA ASN A 116 -9.34 1.83 20.73
C ASN A 116 -10.80 1.37 20.79
N HIS A 117 -11.60 1.91 21.69
CA HIS A 117 -13.01 1.53 21.86
C HIS A 117 -13.96 2.33 20.92
N VAL A 118 -13.38 3.08 19.98
CA VAL A 118 -14.07 3.90 18.98
C VAL A 118 -13.35 3.84 17.64
N VAL A 119 -14.10 3.84 16.52
CA VAL A 119 -13.52 3.89 15.17
C VAL A 119 -13.59 5.32 14.65
N LYS A 120 -12.51 6.08 14.80
CA LYS A 120 -12.50 7.52 14.55
C LYS A 120 -11.63 7.87 13.34
N PHE A 121 -12.25 8.01 12.16
CA PHE A 121 -11.51 8.27 10.92
C PHE A 121 -11.18 9.76 10.76
N ARG A 122 -9.93 10.06 10.38
CA ARG A 122 -9.42 11.42 10.07
C ARG A 122 -8.60 11.42 8.77
N ASP A 123 -8.44 12.59 8.15
CA ASP A 123 -7.69 12.76 6.88
C ASP A 123 -6.17 12.76 7.17
N VAL A 124 -5.59 11.56 7.23
CA VAL A 124 -4.19 11.27 7.62
C VAL A 124 -3.55 10.31 6.60
N ALA A 125 -4.26 9.26 6.16
CA ALA A 125 -3.73 8.31 5.19
C ALA A 125 -3.73 8.86 3.75
N MET A 126 -3.03 8.15 2.84
CA MET A 126 -2.91 8.54 1.43
C MET A 126 -4.25 8.73 0.71
N ARG A 127 -5.30 8.01 1.12
CA ARG A 127 -6.66 8.12 0.58
C ARG A 127 -7.58 9.01 1.43
N GLY A 128 -7.09 9.63 2.49
CA GLY A 128 -7.87 10.32 3.51
C GLY A 128 -7.97 9.48 4.79
N PRO A 129 -8.96 8.58 4.92
CA PRO A 129 -9.37 8.04 6.20
C PRO A 129 -8.31 7.12 6.80
N TRP A 130 -8.05 7.37 8.09
CA TRP A 130 -7.19 6.57 8.95
C TRP A 130 -7.72 6.60 10.39
N CYS A 131 -7.47 5.54 11.16
CA CYS A 131 -7.83 5.49 12.58
C CYS A 131 -6.71 4.88 13.44
N SER A 132 -6.52 5.46 14.63
CA SER A 132 -5.46 5.06 15.57
C SER A 132 -5.73 3.71 16.25
N GLY A 133 -4.68 3.15 16.85
CA GLY A 133 -4.73 1.92 17.63
C GLY A 133 -4.31 0.66 16.86
N GLY A 134 -4.08 -0.42 17.58
CA GLY A 134 -3.80 -1.72 17.00
C GLY A 134 -2.41 -1.87 16.36
N ILE A 135 -2.31 -2.73 15.34
CA ILE A 135 -1.15 -2.87 14.45
C ILE A 135 -1.63 -2.78 13.00
N GLU A 136 -1.34 -1.66 12.35
CA GLU A 136 -1.53 -1.42 10.92
C GLU A 136 -0.39 -2.05 10.10
N TYR A 137 -0.71 -2.55 8.90
CA TYR A 137 0.26 -3.12 7.96
C TYR A 137 0.46 -2.16 6.78
N ASN A 138 1.66 -1.59 6.65
CA ASN A 138 2.00 -0.68 5.56
C ASN A 138 2.92 -1.35 4.54
N PHE A 139 2.49 -1.40 3.27
CA PHE A 139 3.18 -2.05 2.16
C PHE A 139 3.22 -1.16 0.91
N GLY A 140 4.14 -1.44 -0.01
CA GLY A 140 4.20 -0.81 -1.33
C GLY A 140 4.89 0.54 -1.33
N ILE A 141 4.14 1.62 -1.08
CA ILE A 141 4.58 3.01 -1.18
C ILE A 141 4.63 3.70 0.18
N MET A 142 5.45 4.75 0.30
CA MET A 142 5.61 5.48 1.56
C MET A 142 4.32 6.17 2.00
N GLY A 143 3.83 5.79 3.18
CA GLY A 143 2.70 6.38 3.89
C GLY A 143 1.99 5.34 4.76
N HIS A 144 0.82 5.71 5.30
CA HIS A 144 -0.20 4.75 5.72
C HIS A 144 -0.82 4.13 4.45
N ALA A 145 -0.95 2.80 4.43
CA ALA A 145 -1.30 2.06 3.21
C ALA A 145 -2.67 2.46 2.62
N PRO A 146 -2.83 2.45 1.28
CA PRO A 146 -4.13 2.63 0.64
C PRO A 146 -5.25 1.69 1.14
N SER A 147 -4.93 0.53 1.71
CA SER A 147 -5.90 -0.40 2.31
C SER A 147 -6.12 -0.23 3.82
N CYS A 148 -5.49 0.75 4.50
CA CYS A 148 -5.46 0.83 5.97
C CYS A 148 -6.83 1.02 6.66
N SER A 149 -7.87 1.40 5.91
CA SER A 149 -9.19 1.77 6.43
C SER A 149 -10.35 1.29 5.58
N THR A 150 -10.12 0.28 4.74
CA THR A 150 -11.15 -0.36 3.93
C THR A 150 -11.06 -1.89 4.01
N PRO A 151 -12.10 -2.64 3.61
CA PRO A 151 -12.08 -4.11 3.72
C PRO A 151 -10.97 -4.77 2.90
N VAL A 152 -10.37 -5.81 3.47
CA VAL A 152 -9.38 -6.68 2.80
C VAL A 152 -9.86 -8.13 2.73
N ASP A 153 -9.21 -8.94 1.90
CA ASP A 153 -9.49 -10.37 1.84
C ASP A 153 -8.97 -11.04 3.10
N TRP A 154 -9.73 -12.01 3.65
CA TRP A 154 -9.37 -12.66 4.90
C TRP A 154 -9.87 -14.09 5.06
N PHE A 155 -9.15 -14.87 5.85
CA PHE A 155 -9.46 -16.25 6.21
C PHE A 155 -9.02 -16.54 7.65
N ALA A 156 -9.74 -17.39 8.38
CA ALA A 156 -9.37 -17.78 9.74
C ALA A 156 -9.52 -19.30 9.93
N CYS A 157 -8.64 -19.91 10.73
CA CYS A 157 -8.65 -21.35 10.98
C CYS A 157 -7.97 -21.75 12.30
N THR A 158 -8.34 -22.93 12.80
CA THR A 158 -7.52 -23.68 13.77
C THR A 158 -6.58 -24.61 13.01
N ASN A 159 -5.32 -24.65 13.41
CA ASN A 159 -4.25 -25.41 12.78
C ASN A 159 -4.12 -26.82 13.37
N ALA A 160 -3.44 -27.72 12.65
CA ALA A 160 -3.21 -29.10 13.09
C ALA A 160 -2.33 -29.24 14.35
N ASP A 161 -1.57 -28.20 14.71
CA ASP A 161 -0.76 -28.11 15.94
C ASP A 161 -1.53 -27.56 17.15
N GLY A 162 -2.82 -27.21 16.99
CA GLY A 162 -3.66 -26.62 18.04
C GLY A 162 -3.54 -25.10 18.18
N SER A 163 -2.68 -24.45 17.41
CA SER A 163 -2.67 -22.99 17.27
C SER A 163 -3.85 -22.50 16.41
N ALA A 164 -4.09 -21.20 16.40
CA ALA A 164 -5.04 -20.56 15.52
C ALA A 164 -4.38 -19.48 14.66
N SER A 165 -4.93 -19.26 13.47
CA SER A 165 -4.44 -18.27 12.51
C SER A 165 -5.57 -17.43 11.94
N PHE A 166 -5.29 -16.15 11.74
CA PHE A 166 -6.06 -15.22 10.93
C PHE A 166 -5.15 -14.69 9.82
N PHE A 167 -5.59 -14.77 8.58
CA PHE A 167 -4.88 -14.25 7.41
C PHE A 167 -5.62 -13.03 6.90
N ALA A 168 -4.89 -11.93 6.67
CA ALA A 168 -5.34 -10.79 5.88
C ALA A 168 -4.48 -10.69 4.61
N SER A 169 -5.07 -10.26 3.49
CA SER A 169 -4.38 -10.17 2.21
C SER A 169 -4.92 -9.03 1.35
N SER A 170 -4.04 -8.38 0.58
CA SER A 170 -4.46 -7.41 -0.42
C SER A 170 -3.48 -7.32 -1.60
N ALA A 171 -4.01 -6.89 -2.73
CA ALA A 171 -3.22 -6.42 -3.86
C ALA A 171 -3.01 -4.91 -3.71
N GLU A 172 -1.76 -4.47 -3.65
CA GLU A 172 -1.38 -3.07 -3.58
C GLU A 172 -1.32 -2.50 -5.00
N TYR A 173 -2.44 -1.95 -5.48
CA TYR A 173 -2.66 -1.62 -6.88
C TYR A 173 -1.71 -0.55 -7.44
N VAL A 174 -1.12 0.32 -6.61
CA VAL A 174 -0.11 1.28 -7.09
C VAL A 174 1.16 0.55 -7.54
N THR A 175 1.58 -0.48 -6.81
CA THR A 175 2.79 -1.27 -7.13
C THR A 175 2.50 -2.56 -7.90
N ARG A 176 1.24 -3.00 -7.98
CA ARG A 176 0.81 -4.33 -8.44
C ARG A 176 1.59 -5.47 -7.77
N SER A 177 1.87 -5.31 -6.47
CA SER A 177 2.41 -6.34 -5.58
C SER A 177 1.28 -6.94 -4.71
N HIS A 178 1.50 -8.13 -4.16
CA HIS A 178 0.53 -8.84 -3.36
C HIS A 178 1.12 -9.21 -1.99
N TRP A 179 0.47 -8.83 -0.91
CA TRP A 179 0.89 -9.16 0.46
C TRP A 179 -0.17 -9.99 1.19
N GLN A 180 0.30 -10.91 2.04
CA GLN A 180 -0.52 -11.67 2.98
C GLN A 180 0.18 -11.63 4.36
N VAL A 181 -0.58 -11.36 5.42
CA VAL A 181 -0.13 -11.39 6.82
C VAL A 181 -0.94 -12.43 7.59
N GLU A 182 -0.26 -13.41 8.17
CA GLU A 182 -0.83 -14.36 9.14
C GLU A 182 -0.60 -13.83 10.57
N VAL A 183 -1.67 -13.51 11.29
CA VAL A 183 -1.68 -13.37 12.76
C VAL A 183 -1.88 -14.76 13.36
N ARG A 184 -0.88 -15.30 14.06
CA ARG A 184 -0.90 -16.66 14.63
C ARG A 184 -0.79 -16.64 16.15
N LEU A 185 -1.65 -17.40 16.83
CA LEU A 185 -1.65 -17.57 18.29
C LEU A 185 -1.54 -19.05 18.66
N ALA A 186 -0.52 -19.41 19.47
CA ALA A 186 -0.30 -20.78 19.94
C ALA A 186 -0.90 -21.03 21.35
N PRO A 187 -1.20 -22.29 21.71
CA PRO A 187 -1.53 -22.68 23.09
C PRO A 187 -0.48 -22.17 24.08
N GLY A 188 -0.89 -21.65 25.24
CA GLY A 188 0.03 -21.26 26.32
C GLY A 188 0.95 -20.06 26.02
N ALA A 189 0.89 -19.45 24.84
CA ALA A 189 1.76 -18.32 24.49
C ALA A 189 1.33 -17.01 25.19
N GLU A 190 2.29 -16.19 25.62
CA GLU A 190 2.07 -14.80 26.08
C GLU A 190 2.36 -13.77 24.96
N SER A 191 2.39 -14.23 23.71
CA SER A 191 2.65 -13.46 22.50
C SER A 191 1.93 -14.08 21.30
N PHE A 192 1.58 -13.25 20.31
CA PHE A 192 1.19 -13.72 18.98
C PHE A 192 2.29 -13.40 17.96
N GLU A 193 2.28 -14.09 16.83
CA GLU A 193 3.18 -13.84 15.70
C GLU A 193 2.43 -13.15 14.56
N THR A 194 3.11 -12.25 13.85
CA THR A 194 2.73 -11.83 12.50
C THR A 194 3.76 -12.39 11.51
N ARG A 195 3.31 -13.26 10.60
CA ARG A 195 4.14 -13.85 9.54
C ARG A 195 3.73 -13.27 8.20
N THR A 196 4.65 -12.61 7.52
CA THR A 196 4.36 -11.90 6.27
C THR A 196 4.91 -12.64 5.07
N VAL A 197 4.15 -12.61 3.97
CA VAL A 197 4.62 -12.93 2.63
C VAL A 197 4.24 -11.77 1.71
N TRP A 198 5.22 -11.16 1.04
CA TRP A 198 4.99 -10.07 0.10
C TRP A 198 5.68 -10.37 -1.23
N PHE A 199 4.93 -10.39 -2.33
CA PHE A 199 5.38 -10.83 -3.66
C PHE A 199 5.26 -9.70 -4.68
N ASN A 200 6.31 -9.46 -5.47
CA ASN A 200 6.26 -8.52 -6.60
C ASN A 200 5.77 -9.23 -7.88
N SER A 201 4.46 -9.30 -8.02
CA SER A 201 3.73 -9.80 -9.19
C SER A 201 3.74 -8.86 -10.41
N SER A 202 4.23 -7.63 -10.29
CA SER A 202 4.08 -6.61 -11.34
C SER A 202 4.94 -6.83 -12.59
N GLY A 203 5.94 -7.71 -12.50
CA GLY A 203 6.93 -7.92 -13.54
C GLY A 203 7.95 -6.79 -13.70
N LEU A 204 7.84 -5.69 -12.93
CA LEU A 204 8.75 -4.55 -12.94
C LEU A 204 9.46 -4.37 -11.59
N PRO A 205 10.58 -3.64 -11.54
CA PRO A 205 11.07 -3.06 -10.30
C PRO A 205 9.99 -2.15 -9.68
N GLN A 206 9.74 -2.31 -8.38
CA GLN A 206 8.76 -1.49 -7.64
C GLN A 206 9.38 -0.83 -6.40
N PRO A 207 8.72 0.22 -5.86
CA PRO A 207 8.98 0.73 -4.52
C PRO A 207 9.04 -0.39 -3.48
N TYR A 208 10.06 -0.34 -2.62
CA TYR A 208 10.19 -1.21 -1.46
C TYR A 208 9.95 -0.39 -0.19
N TYR A 209 8.70 -0.33 0.26
CA TYR A 209 8.31 0.25 1.55
C TYR A 209 7.51 -0.76 2.36
N HIS A 210 7.96 -1.04 3.59
CA HIS A 210 7.25 -1.90 4.54
C HIS A 210 7.46 -1.47 5.99
N TRP A 211 6.36 -1.25 6.71
CA TRP A 211 6.33 -0.99 8.16
C TRP A 211 5.09 -1.64 8.81
N MET A 212 5.29 -2.31 9.93
CA MET A 212 4.22 -2.68 10.87
C MET A 212 4.10 -1.53 11.88
N ASN A 213 3.00 -0.80 11.84
CA ASN A 213 2.78 0.37 12.69
C ASN A 213 1.89 -0.02 13.88
N ALA A 214 2.52 -0.24 15.04
CA ALA A 214 1.84 -0.65 16.27
C ALA A 214 1.68 0.52 17.24
N ALA A 215 0.47 0.69 17.78
CA ALA A 215 0.13 1.74 18.73
C ALA A 215 0.21 1.25 20.19
N PHE A 216 0.66 2.13 21.08
CA PHE A 216 0.87 1.83 22.52
C PHE A 216 0.43 3.00 23.39
N SER A 217 -0.23 2.73 24.52
CA SER A 217 -0.72 3.78 25.42
C SER A 217 0.42 4.55 26.10
N LEU A 218 0.30 5.87 26.19
CA LEU A 218 1.25 6.75 26.88
C LEU A 218 0.83 7.10 28.33
N LYS A 219 -0.27 6.52 28.81
CA LYS A 219 -0.71 6.66 30.22
C LYS A 219 0.36 6.11 31.18
N GLY A 220 0.73 6.90 32.19
CA GLY A 220 1.73 6.53 33.20
C GLY A 220 3.19 6.76 32.80
N ASN A 221 3.45 7.71 31.88
CA ASN A 221 4.80 8.12 31.44
C ASN A 221 5.76 6.94 31.14
N PRO A 222 5.45 6.13 30.11
CA PRO A 222 6.24 4.95 29.81
C PRO A 222 7.67 5.28 29.35
N ARG A 223 8.53 4.26 29.46
CA ARG A 223 9.89 4.25 28.90
C ARG A 223 9.92 3.39 27.64
N PHE A 224 10.51 3.93 26.57
CA PHE A 224 10.78 3.25 25.31
C PHE A 224 12.10 2.48 25.41
N LEU A 225 12.04 1.16 25.38
CA LEU A 225 13.22 0.30 25.46
C LEU A 225 13.69 -0.04 24.05
N PHE A 226 14.49 0.87 23.46
CA PHE A 226 15.04 0.74 22.12
C PHE A 226 16.57 0.64 22.17
N PRO A 227 17.14 -0.58 22.07
CA PRO A 227 18.59 -0.80 22.05
C PRO A 227 19.28 -0.11 20.86
N GLY A 228 20.10 0.90 21.11
CA GLY A 228 20.84 1.65 20.09
C GLY A 228 21.63 2.80 20.73
N ALA A 229 22.52 3.42 19.96
CA ALA A 229 23.31 4.59 20.37
C ALA A 229 23.03 5.85 19.52
N SER A 230 22.31 5.67 18.40
CA SER A 230 21.96 6.74 17.46
C SER A 230 20.53 6.53 16.91
N TYR A 231 19.90 7.62 16.49
CA TYR A 231 18.69 7.59 15.67
C TYR A 231 18.88 8.44 14.41
N ALA A 232 18.12 8.12 13.36
CA ALA A 232 18.09 8.91 12.14
C ALA A 232 16.74 9.65 11.96
N GLY A 233 16.79 10.87 11.45
CA GLY A 233 15.60 11.61 10.99
C GLY A 233 15.08 11.11 9.64
N HIS A 234 14.03 11.76 9.12
CA HIS A 234 13.47 11.42 7.81
C HIS A 234 14.43 11.76 6.64
N GLU A 235 15.27 12.78 6.81
CA GLU A 235 16.27 13.19 5.81
C GLU A 235 17.48 12.21 5.79
N GLY A 236 17.65 11.43 6.87
CA GLY A 236 18.79 10.51 7.07
C GLY A 236 19.96 11.15 7.81
N ASP A 237 19.75 12.33 8.38
CA ASP A 237 20.53 12.98 9.42
C ASP A 237 20.56 12.12 10.70
N VAL A 238 21.72 11.97 11.34
CA VAL A 238 21.91 11.06 12.48
C VAL A 238 22.28 11.82 13.75
N HIS A 239 21.62 11.44 14.85
CA HIS A 239 21.66 12.09 16.16
C HIS A 239 21.92 11.05 17.27
N ALA A 240 22.32 11.53 18.45
CA ALA A 240 22.54 10.68 19.61
C ALA A 240 21.23 10.08 20.19
N TRP A 241 21.31 8.86 20.73
CA TRP A 241 20.22 8.17 21.42
C TRP A 241 20.78 7.43 22.65
N PRO A 242 20.08 7.37 23.80
CA PRO A 242 18.75 7.89 24.09
C PRO A 242 18.70 9.34 24.61
N ARG A 243 19.82 10.08 24.60
CA ARG A 243 19.88 11.49 24.98
C ARG A 243 20.34 12.36 23.82
N ASP A 244 19.72 13.52 23.68
CA ASP A 244 20.17 14.56 22.74
C ASP A 244 21.29 15.44 23.33
N GLU A 245 21.81 16.37 22.53
CA GLU A 245 22.85 17.33 22.93
C GLU A 245 22.39 18.30 24.04
N ALA A 246 21.08 18.50 24.20
CA ALA A 246 20.48 19.31 25.26
C ALA A 246 20.26 18.52 26.57
N GLY A 247 20.51 17.20 26.57
CA GLY A 247 20.43 16.31 27.72
C GLY A 247 19.03 15.72 27.99
N HIS A 248 18.06 15.91 27.09
CA HIS A 248 16.71 15.36 27.23
C HIS A 248 16.73 13.83 27.17
N GLU A 249 15.85 13.17 27.95
CA GLU A 249 15.68 11.71 27.94
C GLU A 249 14.67 11.29 26.88
N LEU A 250 15.13 11.10 25.64
CA LEU A 250 14.26 10.79 24.50
C LEU A 250 13.57 9.41 24.65
N ASP A 251 14.17 8.50 25.44
CA ASP A 251 13.61 7.20 25.77
C ASP A 251 12.53 7.24 26.88
N VAL A 252 12.19 8.41 27.43
CA VAL A 252 11.08 8.60 28.37
C VAL A 252 10.04 9.52 27.72
N TYR A 253 8.75 9.16 27.77
CA TYR A 253 7.71 9.93 27.09
C TYR A 253 7.73 11.43 27.43
N LEU A 254 7.67 11.80 28.71
CA LEU A 254 7.72 13.21 29.15
C LEU A 254 9.09 13.88 28.92
N GLY A 255 10.15 13.12 28.67
CA GLY A 255 11.44 13.69 28.25
C GLY A 255 11.39 14.35 26.87
N ASN A 256 10.34 14.08 26.08
CA ASN A 256 10.10 14.66 24.76
C ASN A 256 9.26 15.95 24.79
N ALA A 257 9.12 16.60 25.96
CA ALA A 257 8.29 17.79 26.18
C ALA A 257 8.91 19.10 25.63
N PHE A 258 9.27 19.12 24.35
CA PHE A 258 9.86 20.25 23.65
C PHE A 258 9.58 20.20 22.14
N GLY A 259 9.42 21.35 21.48
CA GLY A 259 9.30 21.45 20.02
C GLY A 259 8.15 20.65 19.38
N GLY A 260 8.21 20.46 18.07
CA GLY A 260 7.18 19.72 17.31
C GLY A 260 7.20 18.19 17.51
N PRO A 261 6.35 17.46 16.75
CA PRO A 261 6.27 15.99 16.76
C PRO A 261 7.61 15.28 16.54
N LYS A 262 7.74 14.04 17.03
CA LYS A 262 9.01 13.28 17.05
C LYS A 262 8.95 12.07 16.13
N SER A 263 9.98 11.87 15.30
CA SER A 263 10.16 10.70 14.44
C SER A 263 11.57 10.14 14.59
N TYR A 264 11.78 9.25 15.55
CA TYR A 264 13.09 8.66 15.84
C TYR A 264 13.23 7.29 15.19
N HIS A 265 14.05 7.16 14.15
CA HIS A 265 14.41 5.86 13.59
C HIS A 265 15.67 5.33 14.31
N VAL A 266 15.49 4.66 15.45
CA VAL A 266 16.59 4.22 16.31
C VAL A 266 17.38 3.12 15.61
N LEU A 267 18.62 3.42 15.21
CA LEU A 267 19.44 2.53 14.40
C LEU A 267 19.78 1.26 15.20
N PRO A 268 19.57 0.06 14.63
CA PRO A 268 19.80 -1.19 15.34
C PRO A 268 21.29 -1.43 15.56
N GLY A 269 21.61 -1.84 16.79
CA GLY A 269 22.80 -2.64 17.07
C GLY A 269 22.63 -4.07 16.53
N ASP A 270 22.97 -5.07 17.34
CA ASP A 270 22.77 -6.49 17.03
C ASP A 270 21.35 -7.01 17.30
N SER A 271 20.43 -6.16 17.79
CA SER A 271 19.10 -6.53 18.29
C SER A 271 17.93 -6.11 17.39
N GLY A 272 17.09 -7.08 17.02
CA GLY A 272 15.80 -6.92 16.33
C GLY A 272 14.60 -6.78 17.27
N THR A 273 14.84 -6.37 18.51
CA THR A 273 13.85 -6.29 19.59
C THR A 273 13.72 -4.86 20.11
N TYR A 274 12.49 -4.42 20.39
CA TYR A 274 12.19 -3.19 21.13
C TYR A 274 10.97 -3.39 22.04
N ALA A 275 10.78 -2.51 23.02
CA ALA A 275 9.63 -2.55 23.91
C ALA A 275 9.17 -1.18 24.38
N ILE A 276 8.00 -1.16 25.00
CA ILE A 276 7.51 -0.08 25.86
C ILE A 276 7.26 -0.66 27.26
N TRP A 277 7.63 0.09 28.29
CA TRP A 277 7.47 -0.32 29.68
C TRP A 277 6.66 0.72 30.45
N TRP A 278 5.61 0.27 31.16
CA TRP A 278 4.78 1.11 32.02
C TRP A 278 5.20 0.89 33.48
N PRO A 279 6.06 1.76 34.07
CA PRO A 279 6.72 1.46 35.35
C PRO A 279 5.73 1.25 36.50
N GLU A 280 4.69 2.09 36.56
CA GLU A 280 3.64 2.03 37.58
C GLU A 280 2.79 0.75 37.53
N ARG A 281 2.74 0.10 36.36
CA ARG A 281 1.96 -1.14 36.15
C ARG A 281 2.78 -2.41 36.31
N GLY A 282 4.11 -2.31 36.38
CA GLY A 282 5.00 -3.48 36.43
C GLY A 282 4.89 -4.41 35.20
N VAL A 283 4.44 -3.87 34.06
CA VAL A 283 4.25 -4.61 32.81
C VAL A 283 4.60 -3.72 31.62
N GLY A 284 4.90 -4.35 30.48
CA GLY A 284 5.17 -3.67 29.22
C GLY A 284 4.66 -4.47 28.03
N SER A 285 5.01 -4.00 26.84
CA SER A 285 4.81 -4.71 25.59
C SER A 285 6.10 -4.77 24.80
N VAL A 286 6.36 -5.89 24.14
CA VAL A 286 7.62 -6.19 23.47
C VAL A 286 7.38 -6.74 22.07
N HIS A 287 8.09 -6.13 21.12
CA HIS A 287 8.26 -6.60 19.76
C HIS A 287 9.57 -7.37 19.64
N ARG A 288 9.56 -8.51 18.96
CA ARG A 288 10.77 -9.27 18.63
C ARG A 288 10.76 -9.68 17.16
N SER A 289 11.93 -9.59 16.54
CA SER A 289 12.23 -10.11 15.21
C SER A 289 13.69 -10.54 15.14
N ALA A 290 14.08 -11.31 14.12
CA ALA A 290 15.50 -11.52 13.86
C ALA A 290 16.16 -10.19 13.44
N SER A 291 17.37 -9.88 13.93
CA SER A 291 18.02 -8.59 13.71
C SER A 291 18.41 -8.30 12.24
N TRP A 292 18.38 -9.32 11.39
CA TRP A 292 18.52 -9.21 9.93
C TRP A 292 17.18 -9.21 9.17
N GLU A 293 16.06 -9.47 9.85
CA GLU A 293 14.72 -9.45 9.25
C GLU A 293 14.05 -8.07 9.35
N LYS A 294 14.14 -7.35 10.46
CA LYS A 294 13.56 -5.99 10.59
C LYS A 294 14.60 -5.00 11.11
N TYR A 295 15.06 -4.14 10.21
CA TYR A 295 16.10 -3.15 10.47
C TYR A 295 15.56 -1.80 10.96
N GLY A 296 14.34 -1.45 10.57
CA GLY A 296 13.68 -0.21 10.96
C GLY A 296 13.01 -0.36 12.31
N ARG A 297 13.30 0.56 13.23
CA ARG A 297 12.61 0.65 14.53
C ARG A 297 12.32 2.12 14.77
N LYS A 298 11.07 2.53 14.55
CA LYS A 298 10.64 3.93 14.58
C LYS A 298 9.79 4.19 15.81
N ILE A 299 10.04 5.33 16.46
CA ILE A 299 9.15 5.93 17.47
C ILE A 299 8.52 7.15 16.82
N TRP A 300 7.19 7.22 16.76
CA TRP A 300 6.46 8.42 16.40
C TRP A 300 5.59 8.92 17.56
N LEU A 301 5.72 10.21 17.87
CA LEU A 301 5.01 10.93 18.93
C LEU A 301 4.43 12.22 18.38
N TRP A 302 3.19 12.53 18.74
CA TRP A 302 2.64 13.88 18.63
C TRP A 302 3.44 14.87 19.48
N ALA A 303 3.36 16.16 19.19
CA ALA A 303 4.00 17.19 20.02
C ALA A 303 3.39 17.19 21.43
N LEU A 304 4.20 17.29 22.48
CA LEU A 304 3.74 17.36 23.88
C LEU A 304 3.23 18.76 24.30
N SER A 305 2.77 19.54 23.32
CA SER A 305 2.03 20.81 23.43
C SER A 305 0.56 20.57 23.08
N ARG A 306 -0.29 21.61 23.04
CA ARG A 306 -1.69 21.40 22.60
C ARG A 306 -1.77 21.05 21.12
N GLU A 307 -0.81 21.49 20.29
CA GLU A 307 -0.65 21.10 18.87
C GLU A 307 -0.73 19.57 18.65
N GLY A 308 -0.05 18.79 19.48
CA GLY A 308 -0.18 17.32 19.45
C GLY A 308 -1.28 16.79 20.36
N GLY A 309 -1.55 17.47 21.49
CA GLY A 309 -2.61 17.12 22.43
C GLY A 309 -4.00 17.02 21.81
N ILE A 310 -4.35 17.86 20.82
CA ILE A 310 -5.64 17.76 20.11
C ILE A 310 -5.85 16.42 19.39
N TRP A 311 -4.79 15.68 19.04
CA TRP A 311 -4.90 14.41 18.33
C TRP A 311 -5.44 13.27 19.20
N GLU A 312 -5.37 13.40 20.52
CA GLU A 312 -6.08 12.52 21.46
C GLU A 312 -7.60 12.63 21.24
N ASP A 313 -8.14 13.86 21.29
CA ASP A 313 -9.55 14.17 21.08
C ASP A 313 -10.02 13.84 19.65
N LEU A 314 -9.12 13.91 18.67
CA LEU A 314 -9.43 13.65 17.27
C LEU A 314 -9.41 12.17 16.90
N LEU A 315 -8.74 11.30 17.65
CA LEU A 315 -8.50 9.88 17.27
C LEU A 315 -9.01 8.85 18.28
N THR A 316 -9.38 9.25 19.49
CA THR A 316 -10.15 8.43 20.45
C THR A 316 -11.21 9.29 21.17
N ASP A 317 -12.01 8.65 22.01
CA ASP A 317 -12.97 9.30 22.91
C ASP A 317 -12.55 9.15 24.39
N THR A 318 -11.81 8.09 24.75
CA THR A 318 -11.52 7.74 26.16
C THR A 318 -10.18 7.02 26.40
N ASP A 319 -9.57 6.43 25.38
CA ASP A 319 -8.43 5.52 25.55
C ASP A 319 -7.08 6.26 25.74
N GLY A 320 -7.08 7.54 25.39
CA GLY A 320 -6.07 8.55 25.67
C GLY A 320 -4.86 8.55 24.73
N GLN A 321 -3.89 9.43 24.99
CA GLN A 321 -2.76 9.59 24.07
C GLN A 321 -1.93 8.30 23.86
N TYR A 322 -1.42 8.12 22.64
CA TYR A 322 -0.68 6.94 22.19
C TYR A 322 0.61 7.32 21.47
N ALA A 323 1.57 6.39 21.46
CA ALA A 323 2.75 6.41 20.60
C ALA A 323 2.63 5.33 19.52
N GLU A 324 3.25 5.57 18.38
CA GLU A 324 3.48 4.55 17.37
C GLU A 324 4.91 4.02 17.49
N LEU A 325 5.05 2.72 17.77
CA LEU A 325 6.34 2.03 17.80
C LEU A 325 6.36 1.02 16.66
N GLN A 326 7.02 1.40 15.57
CA GLN A 326 6.91 0.75 14.28
C GLN A 326 8.12 -0.12 13.96
N SER A 327 7.88 -1.24 13.28
CA SER A 327 8.90 -2.20 12.83
C SER A 327 8.98 -2.25 11.30
N GLY A 328 10.13 -1.91 10.72
CA GLY A 328 10.32 -1.71 9.28
C GLY A 328 11.40 -2.60 8.66
N ARG A 329 11.32 -2.84 7.35
CA ARG A 329 12.40 -3.51 6.61
C ARG A 329 13.57 -2.55 6.29
N CYS A 330 13.30 -1.26 6.14
CA CYS A 330 14.31 -0.22 5.92
C CYS A 330 14.67 0.47 7.24
N PHE A 331 15.92 0.91 7.40
CA PHE A 331 16.39 1.57 8.63
C PHE A 331 15.60 2.85 8.97
N VAL A 332 15.22 3.62 7.95
CA VAL A 332 14.47 4.87 8.07
C VAL A 332 13.26 4.87 7.15
N GLN A 333 12.40 5.89 7.25
CA GLN A 333 11.41 6.25 6.23
C GLN A 333 11.96 7.46 5.45
N PRO A 334 12.71 7.27 4.35
CA PRO A 334 13.36 8.37 3.64
C PRO A 334 12.34 9.41 3.17
N ARG A 335 12.63 10.69 3.37
CA ARG A 335 11.99 11.81 2.68
C ARG A 335 13.06 12.75 2.11
N TRP A 336 12.61 13.74 1.35
CA TRP A 336 13.35 14.84 0.71
C TRP A 336 14.85 14.93 1.00
N GLY A 337 15.69 14.79 -0.02
CA GLY A 337 17.14 14.97 0.12
C GLY A 337 17.89 13.74 0.67
N ASN A 338 17.22 12.70 1.16
CA ASN A 338 17.86 11.43 1.56
C ASN A 338 18.70 10.78 0.45
N TYR A 339 18.48 11.13 -0.83
CA TYR A 339 19.41 10.76 -1.90
C TYR A 339 20.86 11.25 -1.67
N LEU A 340 21.14 12.09 -0.67
CA LEU A 340 22.46 12.51 -0.20
C LEU A 340 23.07 11.68 0.97
N THR A 341 22.30 10.81 1.63
CA THR A 341 22.74 10.03 2.82
C THR A 341 22.91 8.53 2.51
N PRO A 342 23.46 7.67 3.38
CA PRO A 342 23.50 6.22 3.11
C PRO A 342 22.14 5.52 3.10
N PHE A 343 21.08 6.16 3.61
CA PHE A 343 19.81 5.50 3.98
C PHE A 343 18.76 5.45 2.86
N LYS A 344 19.17 4.98 1.68
CA LYS A 344 18.38 4.91 0.44
C LYS A 344 17.15 4.00 0.53
N HIS A 345 16.13 4.29 -0.27
CA HIS A 345 15.09 3.32 -0.62
C HIS A 345 15.69 2.13 -1.39
N PRO A 346 15.45 0.88 -0.97
CA PRO A 346 15.78 -0.29 -1.76
C PRO A 346 14.78 -0.49 -2.91
N VAL A 347 15.10 -1.42 -3.81
CA VAL A 347 14.26 -1.79 -4.95
C VAL A 347 13.60 -3.14 -4.67
N PHE A 348 12.29 -3.26 -4.91
CA PHE A 348 11.61 -4.54 -4.87
C PHE A 348 11.74 -5.21 -6.25
N CYS A 349 12.62 -6.21 -6.33
CA CYS A 349 12.91 -6.89 -7.60
C CYS A 349 11.67 -7.63 -8.14
N PRO A 350 11.47 -7.68 -9.47
CA PRO A 350 10.36 -8.41 -10.07
C PRO A 350 10.42 -9.90 -9.72
N GLY A 351 9.27 -10.54 -9.47
CA GLY A 351 9.17 -11.96 -9.15
C GLY A 351 9.92 -12.41 -7.88
N SER A 352 10.42 -11.47 -7.08
CA SER A 352 10.98 -11.73 -5.76
C SER A 352 9.88 -11.75 -4.70
N THR A 353 10.14 -12.49 -3.62
CA THR A 353 9.20 -12.62 -2.50
C THR A 353 9.92 -12.42 -1.18
N GLU A 354 9.44 -11.46 -0.41
CA GLU A 354 9.88 -11.20 0.95
C GLU A 354 9.09 -12.05 1.92
N ARG A 355 9.80 -12.59 2.93
CA ARG A 355 9.20 -13.26 4.09
C ARG A 355 9.92 -12.83 5.36
N PHE A 356 9.17 -12.60 6.42
CA PHE A 356 9.70 -12.26 7.74
C PHE A 356 8.66 -12.58 8.82
N THR A 357 9.13 -12.82 10.05
CA THR A 357 8.29 -13.14 11.21
C THR A 357 8.58 -12.17 12.35
N GLU A 358 7.52 -11.71 13.00
CA GLU A 358 7.59 -10.80 14.13
C GLU A 358 6.70 -11.32 15.25
N SER A 359 7.13 -11.15 16.50
CA SER A 359 6.39 -11.57 17.69
C SER A 359 6.02 -10.34 18.52
N TRP A 360 4.78 -10.29 18.97
CA TRP A 360 4.19 -9.21 19.74
C TRP A 360 3.62 -9.81 21.03
N GLY A 361 4.12 -9.37 22.18
CA GLY A 361 3.75 -10.01 23.45
C GLY A 361 3.97 -9.16 24.69
N VAL A 362 3.63 -9.76 25.83
CA VAL A 362 3.70 -9.09 27.13
C VAL A 362 5.13 -9.09 27.66
N LEU A 363 5.61 -7.94 28.13
CA LEU A 363 6.87 -7.80 28.84
C LEU A 363 6.63 -7.84 30.35
N ARG A 364 7.28 -8.76 31.06
CA ARG A 364 7.13 -8.95 32.52
C ARG A 364 8.24 -8.29 33.35
N GLY A 365 9.27 -7.76 32.72
CA GLY A 365 10.39 -7.07 33.37
C GLY A 365 11.46 -6.64 32.37
N THR A 366 12.22 -5.60 32.69
CA THR A 366 13.15 -4.93 31.76
C THR A 366 14.56 -5.52 31.72
N ASN A 367 14.84 -6.55 32.52
CA ASN A 367 16.17 -7.14 32.68
C ASN A 367 16.79 -7.68 31.38
N GLU A 368 15.99 -8.06 30.38
CA GLU A 368 16.50 -8.46 29.07
C GLU A 368 17.11 -7.27 28.29
N PHE A 369 16.53 -6.08 28.41
CA PHE A 369 17.01 -4.85 27.77
C PHE A 369 18.27 -4.29 28.44
N ALA A 370 18.49 -4.56 29.73
CA ALA A 370 19.72 -4.18 30.42
C ALA A 370 20.99 -4.87 29.86
N LYS A 371 20.84 -5.95 29.09
CA LYS A 371 21.94 -6.65 28.41
C LYS A 371 22.10 -6.29 26.93
N CYS A 372 21.11 -5.68 26.30
CA CYS A 372 21.16 -5.27 24.89
C CYS A 372 21.93 -3.95 24.67
N ALA A 373 22.89 -3.63 25.53
CA ALA A 373 23.58 -2.35 25.50
C ALA A 373 24.54 -2.24 24.31
N GLU A 374 24.45 -1.10 23.60
CA GLU A 374 25.59 -0.40 22.99
C GLU A 374 26.64 -1.25 22.24
N VAL A 375 26.24 -2.19 21.37
CA VAL A 375 27.13 -2.71 20.32
C VAL A 375 26.85 -1.95 19.03
N PRO A 376 27.65 -0.92 18.66
CA PRO A 376 27.41 -0.15 17.46
C PRO A 376 27.82 -0.99 16.25
N VAL A 377 26.88 -1.27 15.36
CA VAL A 377 27.20 -1.90 14.07
C VAL A 377 28.02 -0.88 13.26
N LYS A 378 29.20 -1.30 12.78
CA LYS A 378 30.14 -0.44 12.03
C LYS A 378 29.68 -0.15 10.61
N ARG A 379 28.55 0.53 10.48
CA ARG A 379 27.96 0.98 9.20
C ARG A 379 28.37 2.41 8.88
N PRO A 380 28.37 2.81 7.59
CA PRO A 380 28.31 4.22 7.23
C PRO A 380 26.96 4.83 7.60
N GLU A 381 27.00 5.94 8.34
CA GLU A 381 25.85 6.79 8.67
C GLU A 381 25.85 8.09 7.84
N THR A 382 27.01 8.49 7.31
CA THR A 382 27.17 9.63 6.39
C THR A 382 27.72 9.18 5.03
N ALA A 383 27.46 9.97 3.98
CA ALA A 383 28.02 9.73 2.67
C ALA A 383 29.48 10.27 2.58
N PRO A 384 30.32 9.75 1.67
CA PRO A 384 31.69 10.25 1.49
C PRO A 384 31.70 11.74 1.10
N SER A 385 32.43 12.56 1.83
CA SER A 385 32.48 14.03 1.63
C SER A 385 33.01 14.47 0.26
N GLY A 386 33.80 13.61 -0.40
CA GLY A 386 34.32 13.84 -1.76
C GLY A 386 33.43 13.35 -2.90
N PHE A 387 32.21 12.84 -2.62
CA PHE A 387 31.31 12.34 -3.65
C PHE A 387 30.59 13.50 -4.38
N ASP A 388 30.78 13.62 -5.70
CA ASP A 388 30.08 14.62 -6.49
C ASP A 388 28.65 14.16 -6.86
N TRP A 389 27.67 14.68 -6.12
CA TRP A 389 26.24 14.48 -6.38
C TRP A 389 25.74 15.08 -7.70
N LYS A 390 26.53 15.93 -8.38
CA LYS A 390 26.20 16.52 -9.69
C LYS A 390 26.78 15.72 -10.87
N SER A 391 27.66 14.76 -10.61
CA SER A 391 28.22 13.84 -11.60
C SER A 391 27.12 12.99 -12.27
N ALA A 392 27.45 12.34 -13.40
CA ALA A 392 26.52 11.42 -14.08
C ALA A 392 25.99 10.34 -13.12
N TRP A 393 26.88 9.77 -12.30
CA TRP A 393 26.53 8.79 -11.27
C TRP A 393 25.68 9.39 -10.14
N GLY A 394 26.02 10.58 -9.64
CA GLY A 394 25.24 11.28 -8.61
C GLY A 394 23.81 11.58 -9.05
N LYS A 395 23.64 12.04 -10.31
CA LYS A 395 22.30 12.24 -10.92
C LYS A 395 21.56 10.92 -11.12
N CYS A 396 22.24 9.85 -11.52
CA CYS A 396 21.64 8.52 -11.65
C CYS A 396 21.10 8.01 -10.30
N VAL A 397 21.89 8.09 -9.23
CA VAL A 397 21.45 7.71 -7.87
C VAL A 397 20.23 8.52 -7.41
N ARG A 398 20.18 9.82 -7.76
CA ARG A 398 18.99 10.67 -7.49
C ARG A 398 17.76 10.20 -8.28
N GLY A 399 17.92 9.91 -9.58
CA GLY A 399 16.84 9.38 -10.42
C GLY A 399 16.31 8.03 -9.93
N GLU A 400 17.19 7.15 -9.45
CA GLU A 400 16.80 5.89 -8.83
C GLU A 400 15.94 6.08 -7.58
N GLN A 401 16.19 7.11 -6.75
CA GLN A 401 15.34 7.38 -5.58
C GLN A 401 13.97 7.90 -5.99
N TYR A 402 13.91 8.87 -6.91
CA TYR A 402 12.64 9.37 -7.43
C TYR A 402 11.78 8.23 -8.03
N LEU A 403 12.38 7.32 -8.81
CA LEU A 403 11.67 6.16 -9.37
C LEU A 403 11.15 5.20 -8.28
N ARG A 404 11.91 5.01 -7.19
CA ARG A 404 11.51 4.19 -6.03
C ARG A 404 10.46 4.87 -5.14
N GLU A 405 10.25 6.16 -5.30
CA GLU A 405 9.21 6.95 -4.61
C GLU A 405 7.97 7.26 -5.48
N ARG A 406 7.98 6.82 -6.76
CA ARG A 406 6.96 7.10 -7.79
C ARG A 406 6.86 8.56 -8.21
N TYR A 407 8.02 9.21 -8.28
CA TYR A 407 8.26 10.50 -8.95
C TYR A 407 8.88 10.22 -10.33
N ASP A 408 8.10 9.58 -11.21
CA ASP A 408 8.60 9.02 -12.46
C ASP A 408 9.11 10.12 -13.43
N ALA A 409 8.54 11.33 -13.40
CA ALA A 409 8.96 12.47 -14.22
C ALA A 409 10.31 13.06 -13.76
N GLU A 410 10.48 13.27 -12.45
CA GLU A 410 11.72 13.73 -11.84
C GLU A 410 12.85 12.70 -12.00
N ALA A 411 12.51 11.41 -11.99
CA ALA A 411 13.42 10.32 -12.32
C ALA A 411 13.88 10.38 -13.79
N GLU A 412 12.95 10.54 -14.74
CA GLU A 412 13.23 10.68 -16.16
C GLU A 412 14.17 11.86 -16.47
N GLU A 413 13.92 13.01 -15.85
CA GLU A 413 14.81 14.18 -15.96
C GLU A 413 16.23 13.82 -15.48
N CYS A 414 16.35 13.24 -14.28
CA CYS A 414 17.64 12.86 -13.71
C CYS A 414 18.43 11.86 -14.57
N PHE A 415 17.77 10.84 -15.11
CA PHE A 415 18.43 9.86 -15.98
C PHE A 415 18.83 10.46 -17.33
N ARG A 416 17.97 11.27 -17.97
CA ARG A 416 18.33 11.99 -19.20
C ARG A 416 19.52 12.93 -18.97
N ASP A 417 19.55 13.62 -17.84
CA ASP A 417 20.66 14.49 -17.48
C ASP A 417 21.96 13.74 -17.17
N ALA A 418 21.88 12.54 -16.58
CA ALA A 418 23.03 11.65 -16.44
C ALA A 418 23.55 11.19 -17.81
N LEU A 419 22.65 10.83 -18.73
CA LEU A 419 23.01 10.40 -20.09
C LEU A 419 23.55 11.52 -21.00
N LYS A 420 23.30 12.80 -20.69
CA LYS A 420 24.00 13.94 -21.33
C LYS A 420 25.47 14.02 -20.92
N MET A 421 25.82 13.49 -19.74
CA MET A 421 27.18 13.52 -19.19
C MET A 421 27.94 12.23 -19.49
N ASP A 422 27.26 11.08 -19.48
CA ASP A 422 27.75 9.78 -19.92
C ASP A 422 26.65 9.03 -20.68
N ALA A 423 26.71 9.08 -22.02
CA ALA A 423 25.70 8.48 -22.91
C ALA A 423 25.58 6.95 -22.81
N HIS A 424 26.49 6.30 -22.09
CA HIS A 424 26.63 4.86 -21.98
C HIS A 424 26.39 4.33 -20.55
N LEU A 425 25.97 5.20 -19.61
CA LEU A 425 25.72 4.83 -18.23
C LEU A 425 24.53 3.86 -18.07
N SER A 426 24.81 2.54 -18.05
CA SER A 426 23.81 1.47 -18.03
C SER A 426 22.68 1.68 -16.99
N PRO A 427 22.95 2.02 -15.70
CA PRO A 427 21.86 2.20 -14.73
C PRO A 427 20.89 3.34 -15.06
N ALA A 428 21.33 4.39 -15.75
CA ALA A 428 20.45 5.45 -16.25
C ALA A 428 19.66 5.01 -17.50
N ILE A 429 20.25 4.18 -18.36
CA ILE A 429 19.55 3.53 -19.48
C ILE A 429 18.46 2.58 -18.94
N PHE A 430 18.79 1.74 -17.95
CA PHE A 430 17.85 0.85 -17.27
C PHE A 430 16.71 1.61 -16.60
N GLY A 431 17.02 2.73 -15.92
CA GLY A 431 16.03 3.61 -15.31
C GLY A 431 15.01 4.12 -16.31
N LEU A 432 15.46 4.65 -17.47
CA LEU A 432 14.57 5.08 -18.54
C LEU A 432 13.80 3.91 -19.18
N ALA A 433 14.46 2.79 -19.48
CA ALA A 433 13.81 1.63 -20.07
C ALA A 433 12.70 1.07 -19.17
N SER A 434 12.89 1.11 -17.85
CA SER A 434 11.86 0.73 -16.87
C SER A 434 10.68 1.71 -16.82
N ILE A 435 10.88 2.98 -17.17
CA ILE A 435 9.80 3.97 -17.31
C ILE A 435 9.03 3.69 -18.61
N GLU A 436 9.70 3.58 -19.76
CA GLU A 436 9.02 3.32 -21.03
C GLU A 436 8.27 1.96 -21.03
N LEU A 437 8.83 0.94 -20.37
CA LEU A 437 8.12 -0.33 -20.17
C LEU A 437 6.89 -0.21 -19.24
N ARG A 438 6.91 0.71 -18.27
CA ARG A 438 5.72 1.02 -17.44
C ARG A 438 4.64 1.70 -18.29
N ARG A 439 5.04 2.56 -19.24
CA ARG A 439 4.14 3.24 -20.19
C ARG A 439 3.51 2.31 -21.23
N GLY A 440 4.18 1.20 -21.55
CA GLY A 440 3.84 0.36 -22.70
C GLY A 440 4.51 0.80 -24.01
N GLU A 441 5.47 1.73 -23.93
CA GLU A 441 6.28 2.20 -25.06
C GLU A 441 7.40 1.19 -25.36
N TYR A 442 7.02 -0.02 -25.75
CA TYR A 442 7.93 -1.16 -25.93
C TYR A 442 9.05 -0.84 -26.93
N ALA A 443 8.75 -0.16 -28.05
CA ALA A 443 9.75 0.27 -29.02
C ALA A 443 10.85 1.16 -28.43
N ALA A 444 10.49 2.09 -27.52
CA ALA A 444 11.46 2.93 -26.82
C ALA A 444 12.26 2.14 -25.76
N CYS A 445 11.60 1.20 -25.06
CA CYS A 445 12.27 0.25 -24.17
C CYS A 445 13.33 -0.58 -24.92
N HIS A 446 13.00 -1.15 -26.09
CA HIS A 446 13.91 -1.92 -26.93
C HIS A 446 15.11 -1.09 -27.41
N GLU A 447 14.91 0.16 -27.82
CA GLU A 447 16.00 1.06 -28.22
C GLU A 447 16.97 1.33 -27.06
N LEU A 448 16.43 1.64 -25.88
CA LEU A 448 17.22 1.85 -24.67
C LEU A 448 17.99 0.58 -24.27
N CYS A 449 17.31 -0.57 -24.19
CA CYS A 449 17.95 -1.84 -23.85
C CYS A 449 19.05 -2.21 -24.85
N ARG A 450 18.83 -2.02 -26.17
CA ARG A 450 19.84 -2.28 -27.20
C ARG A 450 21.11 -1.45 -27.01
N ARG A 451 21.01 -0.21 -26.53
CA ARG A 451 22.20 0.62 -26.23
C ARG A 451 23.06 0.06 -25.11
N ALA A 452 22.46 -0.53 -24.08
CA ALA A 452 23.20 -1.24 -23.02
C ALA A 452 23.76 -2.58 -23.53
N LEU A 453 22.93 -3.37 -24.21
CA LEU A 453 23.29 -4.70 -24.74
C LEU A 453 24.38 -4.66 -25.83
N ALA A 454 24.52 -3.54 -26.54
CA ALA A 454 25.62 -3.32 -27.50
C ALA A 454 26.98 -3.10 -26.82
N ILE A 455 27.01 -2.83 -25.51
CA ILE A 455 28.23 -2.67 -24.70
C ILE A 455 28.48 -3.94 -23.90
N ASP A 456 27.45 -4.45 -23.22
CA ASP A 456 27.46 -5.72 -22.49
C ASP A 456 26.22 -6.53 -22.82
N ALA A 457 26.38 -7.55 -23.65
CA ALA A 457 25.31 -8.49 -24.02
C ALA A 457 24.78 -9.30 -22.81
N TYR A 458 25.51 -9.32 -21.69
CA TYR A 458 25.12 -9.96 -20.44
C TYR A 458 24.54 -8.98 -19.40
N ASP A 459 24.29 -7.71 -19.74
CA ASP A 459 23.58 -6.79 -18.85
C ASP A 459 22.21 -7.38 -18.49
N SER A 460 22.10 -7.85 -17.25
CA SER A 460 20.93 -8.61 -16.78
C SER A 460 19.68 -7.75 -16.68
N GLY A 461 19.85 -6.46 -16.41
CA GLY A 461 18.73 -5.51 -16.28
C GLY A 461 18.14 -5.19 -17.65
N ALA A 462 19.00 -4.88 -18.63
CA ALA A 462 18.58 -4.63 -20.00
C ALA A 462 17.95 -5.88 -20.63
N ASN A 463 18.58 -7.06 -20.50
CA ASN A 463 18.00 -8.33 -20.96
C ASN A 463 16.63 -8.61 -20.30
N TYR A 464 16.48 -8.34 -19.00
CA TYR A 464 15.19 -8.56 -18.33
C TYR A 464 14.08 -7.66 -18.87
N LEU A 465 14.33 -6.35 -19.02
CA LEU A 465 13.33 -5.39 -19.51
C LEU A 465 12.98 -5.63 -20.99
N ASP A 466 13.98 -5.90 -21.82
CA ASP A 466 13.82 -6.23 -23.26
C ASP A 466 12.99 -7.52 -23.44
N GLY A 467 13.33 -8.56 -22.67
CA GLY A 467 12.60 -9.83 -22.66
C GLY A 467 11.17 -9.74 -22.11
N PHE A 468 10.93 -8.85 -21.14
CA PHE A 468 9.59 -8.55 -20.67
C PHE A 468 8.76 -7.84 -21.76
N ALA A 469 9.34 -6.85 -22.44
CA ALA A 469 8.67 -6.12 -23.52
C ALA A 469 8.21 -7.08 -24.64
N PHE A 470 9.11 -7.93 -25.14
CA PHE A 470 8.75 -8.95 -26.14
C PHE A 470 7.66 -9.93 -25.63
N PHE A 471 7.70 -10.33 -24.35
CA PHE A 471 6.64 -11.16 -23.78
C PHE A 471 5.28 -10.45 -23.79
N ALA A 472 5.25 -9.15 -23.49
CA ALA A 472 4.02 -8.34 -23.49
C ALA A 472 3.47 -8.10 -24.91
N GLU A 473 4.34 -7.95 -25.92
CA GLU A 473 3.96 -7.78 -27.33
C GLU A 473 3.45 -9.06 -28.00
N GLY A 474 3.92 -10.23 -27.55
CA GLY A 474 3.54 -11.52 -28.14
C GLY A 474 4.74 -12.34 -28.66
N ASP A 475 5.90 -11.73 -28.84
CA ASP A 475 7.12 -12.40 -29.33
C ASP A 475 7.76 -13.28 -28.24
N VAL A 476 7.21 -14.48 -28.09
CA VAL A 476 7.69 -15.50 -27.16
C VAL A 476 9.10 -16.01 -27.50
N LEU A 477 9.60 -15.84 -28.73
CA LEU A 477 10.94 -16.31 -29.11
C LEU A 477 12.00 -15.32 -28.60
N SER A 478 11.86 -14.04 -28.96
CA SER A 478 12.77 -12.97 -28.50
C SER A 478 12.69 -12.79 -26.99
N ALA A 479 11.51 -12.96 -26.39
CA ALA A 479 11.35 -12.98 -24.95
C ALA A 479 12.21 -14.08 -24.28
N ARG A 480 12.18 -15.32 -24.79
CA ARG A 480 12.93 -16.45 -24.20
C ARG A 480 14.44 -16.28 -24.30
N ASP A 481 14.94 -15.75 -25.41
CA ASP A 481 16.37 -15.44 -25.60
C ASP A 481 16.87 -14.49 -24.50
N ARG A 482 16.22 -13.32 -24.40
CA ARG A 482 16.55 -12.27 -23.44
C ARG A 482 16.36 -12.69 -22.00
N LEU A 483 15.21 -13.29 -21.66
CA LEU A 483 14.94 -13.78 -20.31
C LEU A 483 15.88 -14.94 -19.91
N GLY A 484 16.30 -15.77 -20.86
CA GLY A 484 17.28 -16.83 -20.63
C GLY A 484 18.64 -16.29 -20.18
N ILE A 485 19.11 -15.19 -20.79
CA ILE A 485 20.34 -14.48 -20.39
C ILE A 485 20.13 -13.78 -19.04
N ALA A 486 19.02 -13.05 -18.87
CA ALA A 486 18.70 -12.37 -17.62
C ALA A 486 18.67 -13.31 -16.40
N ALA A 487 18.29 -14.59 -16.60
CA ALA A 487 18.23 -15.59 -15.55
C ALA A 487 19.61 -16.01 -14.98
N PHE A 488 20.72 -15.61 -15.61
CA PHE A 488 22.05 -15.80 -15.02
C PHE A 488 22.21 -15.00 -13.73
N ASP A 489 21.60 -13.82 -13.62
CA ASP A 489 21.59 -13.02 -12.40
C ASP A 489 20.49 -13.49 -11.42
N PRO A 490 20.83 -13.85 -10.16
CA PRO A 490 19.85 -14.22 -9.14
C PRO A 490 18.70 -13.22 -8.92
N ARG A 491 18.93 -11.91 -9.16
CA ARG A 491 17.92 -10.84 -9.02
C ARG A 491 16.73 -11.01 -9.97
N TYR A 492 16.96 -11.56 -11.16
CA TYR A 492 15.96 -11.71 -12.21
C TYR A 492 15.58 -13.16 -12.47
N ARG A 493 16.41 -14.14 -12.10
CA ARG A 493 16.23 -15.58 -12.34
C ARG A 493 14.82 -16.11 -12.09
N SER A 494 14.23 -15.77 -10.95
CA SER A 494 12.88 -16.22 -10.61
C SER A 494 11.83 -15.66 -11.58
N ALA A 495 11.81 -14.34 -11.80
CA ALA A 495 10.87 -13.68 -12.71
C ALA A 495 11.06 -14.12 -14.17
N ALA A 496 12.32 -14.18 -14.61
CA ALA A 496 12.67 -14.57 -15.97
C ALA A 496 12.19 -15.98 -16.31
N TYR A 497 12.45 -16.97 -15.44
CA TYR A 497 11.93 -18.32 -15.63
C TYR A 497 10.39 -18.41 -15.50
N ALA A 498 9.76 -17.57 -14.67
CA ALA A 498 8.30 -17.52 -14.58
C ALA A 498 7.67 -16.99 -15.90
N LEU A 499 8.24 -15.95 -16.49
CA LEU A 499 7.82 -15.41 -17.80
C LEU A 499 8.09 -16.39 -18.95
N ILE A 500 9.24 -17.07 -18.95
CA ILE A 500 9.52 -18.18 -19.88
C ILE A 500 8.46 -19.28 -19.72
N ALA A 501 8.09 -19.65 -18.49
CA ALA A 501 7.06 -20.65 -18.25
C ALA A 501 5.66 -20.21 -18.74
N ARG A 502 5.26 -18.96 -18.49
CA ARG A 502 4.03 -18.36 -19.04
C ARG A 502 4.04 -18.30 -20.57
N SER A 503 5.20 -18.05 -21.19
CA SER A 503 5.33 -18.08 -22.66
C SER A 503 5.08 -19.49 -23.23
N TYR A 504 5.51 -20.56 -22.53
CA TYR A 504 5.21 -21.93 -22.94
C TYR A 504 3.74 -22.31 -22.71
N LEU A 505 3.08 -21.79 -21.68
CA LEU A 505 1.61 -21.90 -21.54
C LEU A 505 0.90 -21.26 -22.73
N ARG A 506 1.35 -20.08 -23.18
CA ARG A 506 0.77 -19.35 -24.33
C ARG A 506 0.83 -20.15 -25.64
N GLU A 507 1.85 -20.99 -25.80
CA GLU A 507 1.98 -21.94 -26.92
C GLU A 507 1.28 -23.30 -26.69
N GLY A 508 0.67 -23.52 -25.51
CA GLY A 508 0.07 -24.81 -25.12
C GLY A 508 1.07 -25.90 -24.71
N ASN A 509 2.37 -25.58 -24.58
CA ASN A 509 3.42 -26.55 -24.23
C ASN A 509 3.53 -26.75 -22.71
N MET A 510 2.57 -27.49 -22.14
CA MET A 510 2.47 -27.73 -20.70
C MET A 510 3.73 -28.37 -20.09
N GLY A 511 4.42 -29.25 -20.82
CA GLY A 511 5.65 -29.89 -20.34
C GLY A 511 6.82 -28.92 -20.20
N ALA A 512 7.03 -28.05 -21.20
CA ALA A 512 8.04 -27.01 -21.11
C ALA A 512 7.68 -25.94 -20.06
N ALA A 513 6.39 -25.64 -19.88
CA ALA A 513 5.89 -24.74 -18.85
C ALA A 513 6.16 -25.26 -17.42
N ASP A 514 5.83 -26.52 -17.10
CA ASP A 514 6.11 -27.13 -15.78
C ASP A 514 7.62 -27.17 -15.49
N ASN A 515 8.44 -27.46 -16.50
CA ASN A 515 9.90 -27.47 -16.38
C ASN A 515 10.47 -26.07 -16.10
N ALA A 516 10.10 -25.06 -16.89
CA ALA A 516 10.58 -23.69 -16.71
C ALA A 516 10.09 -23.08 -15.38
N ALA A 517 8.85 -23.34 -14.98
CA ALA A 517 8.37 -22.92 -13.67
C ALA A 517 9.09 -23.66 -12.52
N GLY A 518 9.49 -24.92 -12.73
CA GLY A 518 10.40 -25.63 -11.82
C GLY A 518 11.73 -24.92 -11.61
N LEU A 519 12.33 -24.36 -12.68
CA LEU A 519 13.55 -23.56 -12.59
C LEU A 519 13.31 -22.25 -11.80
N SER A 520 12.19 -21.56 -12.03
CA SER A 520 11.81 -20.38 -11.24
C SER A 520 11.69 -20.71 -9.74
N LEU A 521 11.00 -21.80 -9.40
CA LEU A 521 10.80 -22.24 -8.02
C LEU A 521 12.09 -22.74 -7.35
N SER A 522 13.08 -23.21 -8.11
CA SER A 522 14.41 -23.54 -7.58
C SER A 522 15.19 -22.29 -7.12
N ALA A 523 14.87 -21.12 -7.65
CA ALA A 523 15.43 -19.83 -7.25
C ALA A 523 14.57 -19.11 -6.19
N ASN A 524 13.25 -19.29 -6.24
CA ASN A 524 12.30 -18.73 -5.28
C ASN A 524 11.08 -19.65 -5.13
N ASP A 525 11.02 -20.46 -4.07
CA ASP A 525 9.90 -21.40 -3.77
C ASP A 525 8.55 -20.69 -3.56
N ALA A 526 8.57 -19.36 -3.49
CA ALA A 526 7.45 -18.49 -3.20
C ALA A 526 6.87 -17.78 -4.43
N ASN A 527 7.44 -17.99 -5.62
CA ASN A 527 6.98 -17.28 -6.82
C ASN A 527 5.57 -17.76 -7.19
N LEU A 528 4.56 -16.92 -6.93
CA LEU A 528 3.15 -17.28 -7.10
C LEU A 528 2.80 -17.53 -8.57
N ASP A 529 3.42 -16.81 -9.50
CA ASP A 529 3.24 -17.03 -10.94
C ASP A 529 3.74 -18.43 -11.35
N ALA A 530 4.94 -18.81 -10.90
CA ALA A 530 5.51 -20.12 -11.19
C ALA A 530 4.72 -21.26 -10.53
N LEU A 531 4.24 -21.06 -9.29
CA LEU A 531 3.32 -22.01 -8.63
C LEU A 531 2.04 -22.20 -9.48
N LEU A 532 1.43 -21.12 -9.95
CA LEU A 532 0.23 -21.15 -10.77
C LEU A 532 0.47 -21.81 -12.14
N VAL A 533 1.60 -21.52 -12.80
CA VAL A 533 1.96 -22.19 -14.06
C VAL A 533 2.03 -23.71 -13.89
N ARG A 534 2.66 -24.21 -12.82
CA ARG A 534 2.75 -25.67 -12.58
C ARG A 534 1.40 -26.30 -12.24
N LEU A 535 0.52 -25.55 -11.56
CA LEU A 535 -0.85 -25.99 -11.28
C LEU A 535 -1.67 -26.13 -12.57
N ILE A 536 -1.61 -25.10 -13.43
CA ILE A 536 -2.28 -25.07 -14.74
C ILE A 536 -1.74 -26.16 -15.67
N ALA A 537 -0.41 -26.35 -15.73
CA ALA A 537 0.22 -27.40 -16.53
C ALA A 537 -0.17 -28.83 -16.08
N ALA A 538 -0.66 -28.99 -14.85
CA ALA A 538 -1.15 -30.24 -14.29
C ALA A 538 -2.69 -30.39 -14.30
N ARG A 539 -3.44 -29.46 -14.93
CA ARG A 539 -4.92 -29.46 -15.02
C ARG A 539 -5.49 -30.83 -15.41
N GLY A 540 -6.62 -31.18 -14.80
CA GLY A 540 -7.30 -32.46 -15.04
C GLY A 540 -6.62 -33.68 -14.41
N THR A 541 -5.59 -33.50 -13.57
CA THR A 541 -4.91 -34.59 -12.87
C THR A 541 -5.05 -34.48 -11.35
N SER A 542 -4.96 -35.61 -10.64
CA SER A 542 -4.92 -35.60 -9.16
C SER A 542 -3.69 -34.87 -8.59
N ARG A 543 -2.65 -34.62 -9.41
CA ARG A 543 -1.49 -33.80 -9.03
C ARG A 543 -1.91 -32.34 -8.87
N ALA A 544 -2.72 -31.78 -9.77
CA ALA A 544 -3.22 -30.41 -9.64
C ALA A 544 -4.04 -30.23 -8.36
N GLU A 545 -4.98 -31.12 -8.06
CA GLU A 545 -5.78 -31.03 -6.82
C GLU A 545 -4.94 -31.03 -5.55
N ARG A 546 -3.90 -31.88 -5.47
CA ARG A 546 -2.99 -31.89 -4.31
C ARG A 546 -2.19 -30.60 -4.24
N MET A 547 -1.59 -30.18 -5.35
CA MET A 547 -0.83 -28.94 -5.42
C MET A 547 -1.66 -27.71 -5.02
N ALA A 548 -2.92 -27.61 -5.46
CA ALA A 548 -3.81 -26.52 -5.07
C ALA A 548 -4.10 -26.54 -3.56
N LYS A 549 -4.36 -27.71 -2.97
CA LYS A 549 -4.56 -27.86 -1.52
C LYS A 549 -3.31 -27.46 -0.72
N GLU A 550 -2.14 -27.97 -1.11
CA GLU A 550 -0.83 -27.62 -0.52
C GLU A 550 -0.53 -26.11 -0.63
N MET A 551 -0.86 -25.48 -1.76
CA MET A 551 -0.74 -24.02 -1.93
C MET A 551 -1.67 -23.25 -1.01
N LEU A 552 -2.91 -23.70 -0.83
CA LEU A 552 -3.93 -23.03 -0.01
C LEU A 552 -3.75 -23.25 1.51
N GLU A 553 -3.00 -24.28 1.92
CA GLU A 553 -2.52 -24.43 3.31
C GLU A 553 -1.51 -23.33 3.68
N ARG A 554 -0.67 -22.89 2.72
CA ARG A 554 0.35 -21.84 2.93
C ARG A 554 -0.13 -20.43 2.58
N TYR A 555 -0.97 -20.33 1.56
CA TYR A 555 -1.49 -19.08 1.00
C TYR A 555 -3.01 -19.19 0.84
N PRO A 556 -3.79 -19.21 1.94
CA PRO A 556 -5.24 -19.41 1.89
C PRO A 556 -6.00 -18.30 1.15
N LEU A 557 -5.34 -17.19 0.81
CA LEU A 557 -5.91 -16.08 0.04
C LEU A 557 -5.34 -15.99 -1.38
N PHE A 558 -4.65 -17.04 -1.84
CA PHE A 558 -4.20 -17.15 -3.24
C PHE A 558 -5.38 -17.54 -4.16
N HIS A 559 -6.17 -16.54 -4.55
CA HIS A 559 -7.41 -16.70 -5.32
C HIS A 559 -7.26 -17.50 -6.62
N ALA A 560 -6.10 -17.43 -7.29
CA ALA A 560 -5.85 -18.21 -8.50
C ALA A 560 -5.81 -19.73 -8.22
N ALA A 561 -5.15 -20.17 -7.15
CA ALA A 561 -5.15 -21.58 -6.74
C ALA A 561 -6.53 -22.04 -6.27
N ARG A 562 -7.33 -21.14 -5.69
CA ARG A 562 -8.76 -21.42 -5.38
C ARG A 562 -9.59 -21.59 -6.64
N TYR A 563 -9.42 -20.74 -7.65
CA TYR A 563 -10.13 -20.86 -8.92
C TYR A 563 -9.82 -22.19 -9.62
N GLU A 564 -8.54 -22.59 -9.67
CA GLU A 564 -8.12 -23.86 -10.26
C GLU A 564 -8.65 -25.11 -9.51
N LEU A 565 -9.07 -24.97 -8.24
CA LEU A 565 -9.63 -26.05 -7.42
C LEU A 565 -11.16 -26.03 -7.34
N GLU A 566 -11.77 -24.85 -7.32
CA GLU A 566 -13.19 -24.62 -6.96
C GLU A 566 -14.00 -23.95 -8.09
N GLY A 567 -13.37 -23.59 -9.21
CA GLY A 567 -13.97 -22.75 -10.25
C GLY A 567 -14.41 -21.40 -9.67
N GLU A 568 -15.65 -20.99 -9.94
CA GLU A 568 -16.25 -19.77 -9.42
C GLU A 568 -16.27 -19.69 -7.87
N GLY A 569 -16.12 -20.83 -7.17
CA GLY A 569 -16.09 -20.91 -5.71
C GLY A 569 -15.07 -19.98 -5.03
N PHE A 570 -14.00 -19.58 -5.72
CA PHE A 570 -13.02 -18.62 -5.19
C PHE A 570 -13.63 -17.29 -4.73
N ARG A 571 -14.74 -16.83 -5.35
CA ARG A 571 -15.37 -15.53 -5.10
C ARG A 571 -15.79 -15.34 -3.63
N ARG A 572 -16.04 -16.41 -2.88
CA ARG A 572 -16.37 -16.37 -1.43
C ARG A 572 -15.23 -15.87 -0.53
N TYR A 573 -14.01 -15.79 -1.05
CA TYR A 573 -12.83 -15.26 -0.40
C TYR A 573 -12.44 -13.86 -0.87
N VAL A 574 -13.04 -13.37 -1.97
CA VAL A 574 -12.89 -11.99 -2.44
C VAL A 574 -13.88 -11.12 -1.66
N ARG A 575 -13.36 -10.43 -0.66
CA ARG A 575 -14.09 -9.64 0.36
C ARG A 575 -13.55 -8.20 0.47
N ASN A 576 -12.45 -7.91 -0.22
CA ASN A 576 -11.85 -6.59 -0.28
C ASN A 576 -12.77 -5.56 -0.97
N GLU A 577 -12.46 -4.29 -0.75
CA GLU A 577 -13.19 -3.13 -1.28
C GLU A 577 -13.37 -3.13 -2.81
N LEU A 578 -12.39 -3.62 -3.57
CA LEU A 578 -12.34 -3.55 -5.03
C LEU A 578 -12.33 -4.96 -5.66
N PRO A 579 -13.42 -5.74 -5.50
CA PRO A 579 -13.46 -7.13 -5.95
C PRO A 579 -13.37 -7.28 -7.48
N HIS A 580 -13.78 -6.24 -8.21
CA HIS A 580 -13.63 -6.16 -9.66
C HIS A 580 -12.15 -6.07 -10.06
N GLU A 581 -11.31 -5.35 -9.29
CA GLU A 581 -9.88 -5.23 -9.54
C GLU A 581 -9.14 -6.56 -9.29
N THR A 582 -9.57 -7.34 -8.28
CA THR A 582 -9.10 -8.73 -8.10
C THR A 582 -9.39 -9.60 -9.32
N CYS A 583 -10.59 -9.45 -9.90
CA CYS A 583 -10.97 -10.15 -11.12
C CYS A 583 -10.20 -9.65 -12.37
N MET A 584 -9.86 -8.35 -12.42
CA MET A 584 -9.06 -7.77 -13.50
C MET A 584 -7.59 -8.20 -13.49
N GLU A 585 -6.96 -8.28 -12.31
CA GLU A 585 -5.59 -8.83 -12.16
C GLU A 585 -5.52 -10.30 -12.60
N LEU A 586 -6.46 -11.13 -12.11
CA LEU A 586 -6.53 -12.53 -12.52
C LEU A 586 -6.81 -12.65 -14.02
N GLY A 587 -7.79 -11.91 -14.55
CA GLY A 587 -8.09 -11.89 -15.98
C GLY A 587 -6.89 -11.49 -16.85
N SER A 588 -6.13 -10.45 -16.46
CA SER A 588 -4.85 -10.10 -17.10
C SER A 588 -3.87 -11.27 -17.12
N TRP A 589 -3.65 -11.91 -15.98
CA TRP A 589 -2.66 -12.97 -15.86
C TRP A 589 -2.95 -14.14 -16.80
N TYR A 590 -4.22 -14.57 -16.87
CA TYR A 590 -4.68 -15.65 -17.75
C TYR A 590 -4.67 -15.23 -19.23
N GLU A 591 -5.10 -14.00 -19.57
CA GLU A 591 -5.06 -13.47 -20.94
C GLU A 591 -3.64 -13.45 -21.49
N GLU A 592 -2.70 -12.83 -20.77
CA GLU A 592 -1.28 -12.77 -21.13
C GLU A 592 -0.64 -14.16 -21.20
N SER A 593 -1.16 -15.16 -20.49
CA SER A 593 -0.68 -16.56 -20.54
C SER A 593 -1.35 -17.39 -21.64
N GLY A 594 -2.16 -16.78 -22.52
CA GLY A 594 -2.85 -17.43 -23.64
C GLY A 594 -4.15 -18.16 -23.28
N LEU A 595 -4.62 -18.05 -22.03
CA LEU A 595 -5.78 -18.76 -21.49
C LEU A 595 -7.04 -17.88 -21.61
N CYS A 596 -7.35 -17.45 -22.83
CA CYS A 596 -8.38 -16.45 -23.12
C CYS A 596 -9.78 -16.80 -22.61
N ASP A 597 -10.16 -18.08 -22.60
CA ASP A 597 -11.47 -18.50 -22.08
C ASP A 597 -11.57 -18.39 -20.55
N ASP A 598 -10.47 -18.61 -19.83
CA ASP A 598 -10.42 -18.38 -18.37
C ASP A 598 -10.40 -16.89 -18.06
N ALA A 599 -9.64 -16.10 -18.83
CA ALA A 599 -9.65 -14.64 -18.72
C ALA A 599 -11.05 -14.05 -18.92
N ARG A 600 -11.81 -14.52 -19.93
CA ARG A 600 -13.21 -14.11 -20.15
C ARG A 600 -14.13 -14.43 -18.97
N LYS A 601 -13.93 -15.56 -18.28
CA LYS A 601 -14.68 -15.87 -17.04
C LYS A 601 -14.34 -14.86 -15.94
N PHE A 602 -13.05 -14.60 -15.69
CA PHE A 602 -12.65 -13.59 -14.71
C PHE A 602 -13.24 -12.21 -14.99
N PHE A 603 -13.19 -11.74 -16.24
CA PHE A 603 -13.83 -10.48 -16.62
C PHE A 603 -15.36 -10.50 -16.44
N SER A 604 -16.02 -11.65 -16.58
CA SER A 604 -17.46 -11.76 -16.25
C SER A 604 -17.74 -11.71 -14.74
N TYR A 605 -16.81 -12.19 -13.90
CA TYR A 605 -16.94 -12.17 -12.44
C TYR A 605 -16.74 -10.77 -11.82
N ALA A 606 -16.12 -9.85 -12.55
CA ALA A 606 -15.90 -8.46 -12.14
C ALA A 606 -17.19 -7.62 -12.02
N GLY A 607 -18.32 -8.11 -12.56
CA GLY A 607 -19.63 -7.46 -12.45
C GLY A 607 -20.09 -6.76 -13.74
N ALA A 608 -21.40 -6.61 -13.90
CA ALA A 608 -22.02 -6.04 -15.10
C ALA A 608 -21.74 -4.54 -15.27
N ASP A 609 -21.42 -3.85 -14.18
CA ASP A 609 -21.23 -2.40 -14.13
C ASP A 609 -19.75 -1.97 -14.23
N CYS A 610 -18.83 -2.91 -14.54
CA CYS A 610 -17.42 -2.62 -14.78
C CYS A 610 -17.13 -2.50 -16.29
N PRO A 611 -16.95 -1.29 -16.85
CA PRO A 611 -16.73 -1.13 -18.29
C PRO A 611 -15.43 -1.80 -18.73
N MET A 612 -14.36 -1.65 -17.95
CA MET A 612 -13.03 -2.19 -18.26
C MET A 612 -13.03 -3.72 -18.44
N ALA A 613 -13.70 -4.45 -17.55
CA ALA A 613 -13.83 -5.90 -17.66
C ALA A 613 -14.66 -6.29 -18.88
N ARG A 614 -15.79 -5.61 -19.12
CA ARG A 614 -16.67 -5.89 -20.26
C ARG A 614 -16.01 -5.58 -21.61
N ILE A 615 -15.20 -4.53 -21.70
CA ILE A 615 -14.39 -4.22 -22.90
C ILE A 615 -13.40 -5.35 -23.20
N ARG A 616 -12.69 -5.87 -22.19
CA ARG A 616 -11.74 -6.99 -22.39
C ARG A 616 -12.45 -8.30 -22.73
N ALA A 617 -13.57 -8.60 -22.06
CA ALA A 617 -14.39 -9.77 -22.40
C ALA A 617 -14.92 -9.72 -23.85
N ALA A 618 -15.39 -8.55 -24.29
CA ALA A 618 -15.82 -8.30 -25.67
C ALA A 618 -14.66 -8.37 -26.66
N TYR A 619 -13.49 -7.81 -26.33
CA TYR A 619 -12.29 -7.86 -27.15
C TYR A 619 -11.78 -9.29 -27.38
N LEU A 620 -11.78 -10.12 -26.33
CA LEU A 620 -11.42 -11.54 -26.44
C LEU A 620 -12.46 -12.35 -27.21
N GLY A 621 -13.76 -12.04 -27.05
CA GLY A 621 -14.84 -12.67 -27.80
C GLY A 621 -15.07 -12.11 -29.23
N LYS A 622 -14.38 -11.02 -29.60
CA LYS A 622 -14.64 -10.19 -30.80
C LYS A 622 -16.11 -9.72 -30.93
N ASP A 623 -16.78 -9.53 -29.79
CA ASP A 623 -18.18 -9.15 -29.72
C ASP A 623 -18.38 -7.62 -29.80
N VAL A 624 -18.46 -7.11 -31.03
CA VAL A 624 -18.75 -5.69 -31.30
C VAL A 624 -20.16 -5.31 -30.82
N SER A 625 -21.11 -6.25 -30.75
CA SER A 625 -22.50 -5.97 -30.37
C SER A 625 -22.66 -5.57 -28.89
N ALA A 626 -21.72 -6.02 -28.04
CA ALA A 626 -21.67 -5.64 -26.64
C ALA A 626 -21.30 -4.16 -26.42
N LEU A 627 -20.59 -3.52 -27.36
CA LEU A 627 -19.97 -2.20 -27.15
C LEU A 627 -20.97 -1.08 -26.87
N GLY A 628 -22.15 -1.08 -27.51
CA GLY A 628 -23.21 -0.10 -27.22
C GLY A 628 -23.64 -0.14 -25.75
N LYS A 629 -23.96 -1.34 -25.25
CA LYS A 629 -24.33 -1.56 -23.83
C LYS A 629 -23.19 -1.32 -22.84
N ILE A 630 -21.96 -1.09 -23.31
CA ILE A 630 -20.82 -0.71 -22.49
C ILE A 630 -20.62 0.81 -22.52
N ALA A 631 -20.90 1.47 -23.66
CA ALA A 631 -20.98 2.92 -23.76
C ALA A 631 -22.15 3.51 -22.94
N ASP A 632 -23.20 2.72 -22.67
CA ASP A 632 -24.29 3.11 -21.76
C ASP A 632 -23.88 3.12 -20.26
N LEU A 633 -22.77 2.47 -19.87
CA LEU A 633 -22.31 2.44 -18.48
C LEU A 633 -21.64 3.77 -18.08
N SER A 634 -21.86 4.21 -16.83
CA SER A 634 -21.21 5.41 -16.29
C SER A 634 -19.68 5.32 -16.30
N ALA A 635 -19.01 6.45 -16.53
CA ALA A 635 -17.58 6.61 -16.37
C ALA A 635 -17.17 7.06 -14.94
N ASP A 636 -18.13 7.42 -14.08
CA ASP A 636 -17.87 7.76 -12.67
C ASP A 636 -17.20 6.57 -11.95
N GLY A 637 -16.10 6.81 -11.25
CA GLY A 637 -15.40 5.74 -10.51
C GLY A 637 -14.62 4.76 -11.40
N VAL A 638 -14.54 4.97 -12.72
CA VAL A 638 -13.75 4.13 -13.64
C VAL A 638 -12.33 4.68 -13.76
N PHE A 639 -11.35 3.92 -13.23
CA PHE A 639 -9.95 4.33 -13.11
C PHE A 639 -9.03 3.38 -13.92
N PRO A 640 -8.85 3.54 -15.24
CA PRO A 640 -8.01 2.65 -16.04
C PRO A 640 -6.50 2.87 -15.79
N PHE A 641 -5.78 1.86 -15.28
CA PHE A 641 -4.33 1.94 -14.95
C PHE A 641 -3.46 0.81 -15.52
N ARG A 642 -4.02 -0.04 -16.40
CA ARG A 642 -3.36 -1.25 -16.91
C ARG A 642 -3.01 -1.14 -18.38
N ARG A 643 -1.71 -1.15 -18.71
CA ARG A 643 -1.21 -1.10 -20.10
C ARG A 643 -1.79 -2.23 -20.96
N GLU A 644 -1.99 -3.40 -20.39
CA GLU A 644 -2.56 -4.56 -21.07
C GLU A 644 -4.06 -4.40 -21.40
N SER A 645 -4.73 -3.36 -20.90
CA SER A 645 -6.09 -2.99 -21.33
C SER A 645 -6.10 -2.12 -22.60
N LEU A 646 -4.99 -1.47 -22.96
CA LEU A 646 -4.94 -0.54 -24.09
C LEU A 646 -5.33 -1.18 -25.44
N PRO A 647 -4.92 -2.42 -25.80
CA PRO A 647 -5.35 -3.06 -27.04
C PRO A 647 -6.86 -3.25 -27.13
N ALA A 648 -7.50 -3.65 -26.02
CA ALA A 648 -8.95 -3.82 -25.95
C ALA A 648 -9.70 -2.48 -26.02
N LEU A 649 -9.18 -1.44 -25.35
CA LEU A 649 -9.71 -0.09 -25.40
C LEU A 649 -9.63 0.51 -26.82
N ARG A 650 -8.46 0.47 -27.47
CA ARG A 650 -8.26 0.99 -28.83
C ARG A 650 -9.06 0.19 -29.87
N TRP A 651 -9.31 -1.11 -29.64
CA TRP A 651 -10.25 -1.89 -30.46
C TRP A 651 -11.70 -1.42 -30.28
N ALA A 652 -12.15 -1.17 -29.05
CA ALA A 652 -13.52 -0.71 -28.78
C ALA A 652 -13.78 0.70 -29.36
N GLU A 653 -12.82 1.61 -29.21
CA GLU A 653 -12.82 2.93 -29.85
C GLU A 653 -12.98 2.79 -31.36
N LYS A 654 -12.10 2.03 -32.03
CA LYS A 654 -12.15 1.85 -33.48
C LYS A 654 -13.43 1.16 -33.99
N ALA A 655 -14.03 0.27 -33.19
CA ALA A 655 -15.17 -0.54 -33.60
C ALA A 655 -16.53 0.14 -33.38
N HIS A 656 -16.65 1.03 -32.40
CA HIS A 656 -17.91 1.70 -32.03
C HIS A 656 -17.81 3.22 -32.00
N GLY A 657 -16.65 3.77 -31.66
CA GLY A 657 -16.45 5.19 -31.36
C GLY A 657 -17.23 5.63 -30.11
N GLY A 658 -17.38 6.94 -29.96
CA GLY A 658 -18.05 7.54 -28.80
C GLY A 658 -17.06 8.00 -27.72
N TRP A 659 -17.49 8.94 -26.90
CA TRP A 659 -16.58 9.70 -26.04
C TRP A 659 -15.97 8.87 -24.90
N LYS A 660 -16.68 7.86 -24.39
CA LYS A 660 -16.23 7.05 -23.25
C LYS A 660 -15.00 6.21 -23.55
N PHE A 661 -14.88 5.60 -24.74
CA PHE A 661 -13.66 4.85 -25.07
C PHE A 661 -12.45 5.77 -25.22
N ASN A 662 -12.61 6.94 -25.84
CA ASN A 662 -11.56 7.98 -25.86
C ASN A 662 -11.18 8.44 -24.45
N TYR A 663 -12.16 8.67 -23.57
CA TYR A 663 -11.94 9.01 -22.17
C TYR A 663 -11.17 7.92 -21.41
N TYR A 664 -11.55 6.65 -21.53
CA TYR A 664 -10.85 5.55 -20.87
C TYR A 664 -9.41 5.38 -21.38
N ILE A 665 -9.16 5.57 -22.69
CA ILE A 665 -7.80 5.59 -23.25
C ILE A 665 -7.02 6.80 -22.70
N ALA A 666 -7.61 8.00 -22.70
CA ALA A 666 -6.96 9.22 -22.24
C ALA A 666 -6.58 9.16 -20.75
N VAL A 667 -7.46 8.65 -19.89
CA VAL A 667 -7.15 8.43 -18.46
C VAL A 667 -6.03 7.40 -18.28
N ALA A 668 -6.04 6.29 -19.04
CA ALA A 668 -4.96 5.30 -19.00
C ALA A 668 -3.61 5.92 -19.41
N LEU A 669 -3.56 6.62 -20.54
CA LEU A 669 -2.35 7.28 -21.05
C LEU A 669 -1.83 8.36 -20.09
N ALA A 670 -2.72 9.15 -19.50
CA ALA A 670 -2.35 10.13 -18.48
C ALA A 670 -1.78 9.48 -17.22
N SER A 671 -2.28 8.30 -16.80
CA SER A 671 -1.69 7.52 -15.70
C SER A 671 -0.29 6.96 -16.01
N PHE A 672 0.10 6.97 -17.28
CA PHE A 672 1.44 6.63 -17.77
C PHE A 672 2.29 7.87 -18.11
N HIS A 673 1.82 9.07 -17.78
CA HIS A 673 2.46 10.34 -18.17
C HIS A 673 2.65 10.51 -19.69
N LEU A 674 1.78 9.88 -20.51
CA LEU A 674 1.68 10.07 -21.95
C LEU A 674 0.72 11.24 -22.26
N ASP A 675 0.98 12.37 -21.61
CA ASP A 675 0.03 13.48 -21.47
C ASP A 675 -0.42 14.07 -22.82
N SER A 676 0.49 14.22 -23.80
CA SER A 676 0.15 14.82 -25.09
C SER A 676 -0.84 13.98 -25.92
N GLU A 677 -0.79 12.64 -25.84
CA GLU A 677 -1.78 11.78 -26.50
C GLU A 677 -3.11 11.81 -25.71
N ALA A 678 -3.05 11.77 -24.38
CA ALA A 678 -4.23 11.90 -23.52
C ALA A 678 -4.98 13.22 -23.78
N ASP A 679 -4.29 14.36 -23.82
CA ASP A 679 -4.87 15.68 -24.10
C ASP A 679 -5.50 15.75 -25.50
N SER A 680 -4.85 15.14 -26.49
CA SER A 680 -5.39 15.04 -27.85
C SER A 680 -6.73 14.29 -27.89
N LEU A 681 -6.86 13.21 -27.11
CA LEU A 681 -8.11 12.44 -26.98
C LEU A 681 -9.18 13.19 -26.18
N PHE A 682 -8.82 13.87 -25.08
CA PHE A 682 -9.75 14.73 -24.32
C PHE A 682 -10.27 15.90 -25.16
N ALA A 683 -9.43 16.49 -26.03
CA ALA A 683 -9.82 17.52 -26.98
C ALA A 683 -10.73 16.97 -28.08
N ALA A 684 -10.44 15.79 -28.64
CA ALA A 684 -11.23 15.15 -29.70
C ALA A 684 -12.67 14.80 -29.28
N CYS A 685 -12.93 14.64 -27.98
CA CYS A 685 -14.28 14.48 -27.44
C CYS A 685 -15.15 15.75 -27.57
N GLY A 686 -14.54 16.95 -27.56
CA GLY A 686 -15.27 18.23 -27.53
C GLY A 686 -16.28 18.28 -26.38
N ASP A 687 -17.45 18.86 -26.62
CA ASP A 687 -18.53 18.98 -25.61
C ASP A 687 -19.64 17.94 -25.79
N LYS A 688 -19.34 16.85 -26.51
CA LYS A 688 -20.20 15.66 -26.65
C LYS A 688 -20.44 14.93 -25.32
N PRO A 689 -19.49 14.88 -24.36
CA PRO A 689 -19.71 14.20 -23.09
C PRO A 689 -20.86 14.78 -22.28
N ASP A 690 -21.55 13.89 -21.59
CA ASP A 690 -22.78 14.12 -20.83
C ASP A 690 -22.65 13.76 -19.34
N GLU A 691 -21.45 13.40 -18.90
CA GLU A 691 -21.15 13.06 -17.50
C GLU A 691 -20.15 14.05 -16.86
N THR A 692 -20.41 14.42 -15.61
CA THR A 692 -19.62 15.38 -14.82
C THR A 692 -18.14 15.00 -14.71
N VAL A 693 -17.83 13.71 -14.55
CA VAL A 693 -16.46 13.22 -14.37
C VAL A 693 -15.55 13.55 -15.55
N PHE A 694 -16.07 13.51 -16.79
CA PHE A 694 -15.28 13.84 -17.98
C PHE A 694 -14.71 15.25 -17.90
N TYR A 695 -15.58 16.23 -17.63
CA TYR A 695 -15.18 17.64 -17.56
C TYR A 695 -14.36 17.93 -16.31
N MET A 696 -14.60 17.24 -15.19
CA MET A 696 -13.73 17.34 -14.02
C MET A 696 -12.29 16.89 -14.34
N VAL A 697 -12.11 15.73 -14.99
CA VAL A 697 -10.78 15.25 -15.42
C VAL A 697 -10.14 16.19 -16.43
N ARG A 698 -10.87 16.62 -17.48
CA ARG A 698 -10.33 17.51 -18.51
C ARG A 698 -9.99 18.90 -17.95
N SER A 699 -10.83 19.45 -17.07
CA SER A 699 -10.58 20.75 -16.43
C SER A 699 -9.28 20.80 -15.63
N ALA A 700 -8.88 19.68 -14.99
CA ALA A 700 -7.63 19.60 -14.24
C ALA A 700 -6.37 19.67 -15.12
N ARG A 701 -6.53 19.51 -16.44
CA ARG A 701 -5.48 19.52 -17.47
C ARG A 701 -5.48 20.82 -18.30
N LEU A 702 -6.51 21.66 -18.11
CA LEU A 702 -6.68 22.94 -18.80
C LEU A 702 -6.31 24.13 -17.89
N THR A 703 -6.18 25.31 -18.49
CA THR A 703 -6.00 26.57 -17.76
C THR A 703 -6.92 27.66 -18.32
N GLY A 704 -7.01 28.80 -17.61
CA GLY A 704 -7.73 29.98 -18.10
C GLY A 704 -9.19 29.71 -18.48
N LYS A 705 -9.64 30.28 -19.61
CA LYS A 705 -11.04 30.23 -20.04
C LYS A 705 -11.54 28.82 -20.34
N ASP A 706 -10.68 27.95 -20.87
CA ASP A 706 -11.08 26.61 -21.28
C ASP A 706 -11.35 25.71 -20.06
N ARG A 707 -10.52 25.85 -19.01
CA ARG A 707 -10.79 25.23 -17.70
C ARG A 707 -12.10 25.73 -17.07
N LEU A 708 -12.41 27.02 -17.19
CA LEU A 708 -13.66 27.57 -16.67
C LEU A 708 -14.88 27.03 -17.44
N ALA A 709 -14.79 26.91 -18.76
CA ALA A 709 -15.84 26.35 -19.60
C ALA A 709 -16.17 24.91 -19.18
N ASP A 710 -15.15 24.07 -18.98
CA ASP A 710 -15.34 22.70 -18.47
C ASP A 710 -15.97 22.66 -17.08
N LEU A 711 -15.55 23.52 -16.16
CA LEU A 711 -16.08 23.52 -14.79
C LEU A 711 -17.53 24.01 -14.71
N GLU A 712 -17.91 25.03 -15.48
CA GLU A 712 -19.32 25.44 -15.61
C GLU A 712 -20.13 24.37 -16.35
N ARG A 713 -19.56 23.66 -17.34
CA ARG A 713 -20.22 22.53 -17.99
C ARG A 713 -20.46 21.37 -17.02
N ALA A 714 -19.46 20.99 -16.22
CA ALA A 714 -19.58 20.00 -15.15
C ALA A 714 -20.72 20.36 -14.18
N LYS A 715 -20.79 21.62 -13.76
CA LYS A 715 -21.87 22.16 -12.89
C LYS A 715 -23.27 22.08 -13.50
N THR A 716 -23.40 22.17 -14.84
CA THR A 716 -24.70 21.95 -15.51
C THR A 716 -25.12 20.49 -15.59
N LEU A 717 -24.17 19.54 -15.48
CA LEU A 717 -24.41 18.10 -15.63
C LEU A 717 -24.64 17.40 -14.29
N GLY A 718 -24.00 17.85 -13.22
CA GLY A 718 -24.21 17.28 -11.89
C GLY A 718 -23.89 18.26 -10.76
N ASP A 719 -24.76 18.31 -9.77
CA ASP A 719 -24.51 19.12 -8.58
C ASP A 719 -23.60 18.38 -7.59
N SER A 720 -22.35 18.83 -7.51
CA SER A 720 -21.33 18.26 -6.64
C SER A 720 -20.48 19.34 -6.00
N TRP A 721 -20.28 19.22 -4.69
CA TRP A 721 -19.38 20.08 -3.93
C TRP A 721 -17.94 20.05 -4.47
N ARG A 722 -17.53 18.96 -5.15
CA ARG A 722 -16.21 18.86 -5.81
C ARG A 722 -16.08 19.85 -6.98
N VAL A 723 -17.15 20.02 -7.77
CA VAL A 723 -17.22 21.04 -8.84
C VAL A 723 -17.11 22.45 -8.24
N GLY A 724 -17.82 22.70 -7.12
CA GLY A 724 -17.71 23.96 -6.38
C GLY A 724 -16.30 24.27 -5.90
N ARG A 725 -15.60 23.28 -5.32
CA ARG A 725 -14.20 23.40 -4.89
C ARG A 725 -13.28 23.70 -6.09
N ALA A 726 -13.45 22.99 -7.20
CA ALA A 726 -12.63 23.18 -8.40
C ALA A 726 -12.86 24.56 -9.08
N LEU A 727 -14.10 25.07 -9.05
CA LEU A 727 -14.44 26.44 -9.46
C LEU A 727 -13.78 27.48 -8.53
N CYS A 728 -13.84 27.29 -7.20
CA CYS A 728 -13.16 28.17 -6.25
C CYS A 728 -11.64 28.20 -6.51
N GLN A 729 -11.02 27.04 -6.71
CA GLN A 729 -9.60 26.95 -7.06
C GLN A 729 -9.31 27.67 -8.38
N HIS A 730 -10.11 27.47 -9.42
CA HIS A 730 -9.92 28.16 -10.70
C HIS A 730 -9.95 29.69 -10.52
N TYR A 731 -10.95 30.21 -9.81
CA TYR A 731 -11.06 31.66 -9.57
C TYR A 731 -9.92 32.21 -8.70
N ALA A 732 -9.38 31.40 -7.76
CA ALA A 732 -8.17 31.74 -7.01
C ALA A 732 -6.92 31.79 -7.91
N ASP A 733 -6.73 30.79 -8.78
CA ASP A 733 -5.58 30.68 -9.70
C ASP A 733 -5.49 31.90 -10.64
N VAL A 734 -6.64 32.36 -11.18
CA VAL A 734 -6.73 33.55 -12.03
C VAL A 734 -6.90 34.87 -11.26
N LYS A 735 -6.80 34.83 -9.92
CA LYS A 735 -6.92 35.98 -8.99
C LYS A 735 -8.24 36.76 -9.07
N ASN A 736 -9.31 36.12 -9.55
CA ASN A 736 -10.67 36.68 -9.54
C ASN A 736 -11.37 36.33 -8.21
N TYR A 737 -10.93 36.98 -7.13
CA TYR A 737 -11.43 36.68 -5.79
C TYR A 737 -12.93 37.01 -5.63
N ALA A 738 -13.47 37.98 -6.37
CA ALA A 738 -14.90 38.26 -6.36
C ALA A 738 -15.72 37.08 -6.93
N GLY A 739 -15.27 36.45 -8.02
CA GLY A 739 -15.85 35.23 -8.56
C GLY A 739 -15.71 34.04 -7.61
N MET A 740 -14.53 33.88 -6.99
CA MET A 740 -14.27 32.87 -5.96
C MET A 740 -15.26 32.97 -4.79
N LEU A 741 -15.48 34.18 -4.26
CA LEU A 741 -16.41 34.41 -3.15
C LEU A 741 -17.87 34.18 -3.55
N ALA A 742 -18.27 34.57 -4.76
CA ALA A 742 -19.62 34.32 -5.27
C ALA A 742 -19.92 32.82 -5.35
N VAL A 743 -19.00 32.02 -5.90
CA VAL A 743 -19.12 30.55 -5.95
C VAL A 743 -19.08 29.93 -4.55
N ALA A 744 -18.08 30.28 -3.74
CA ALA A 744 -17.93 29.68 -2.41
C ALA A 744 -19.14 29.96 -1.52
N LYS A 745 -19.74 31.16 -1.62
CA LYS A 745 -20.96 31.54 -0.88
C LYS A 745 -22.20 30.75 -1.30
N ASP A 746 -22.34 30.43 -2.58
CA ASP A 746 -23.41 29.56 -3.08
C ASP A 746 -23.20 28.11 -2.60
N TYR A 747 -22.02 27.54 -2.82
CA TYR A 747 -21.73 26.16 -2.47
C TYR A 747 -21.73 25.91 -0.95
N VAL A 748 -21.33 26.86 -0.10
CA VAL A 748 -21.36 26.68 1.37
C VAL A 748 -22.78 26.67 1.93
N VAL A 749 -23.74 27.32 1.26
CA VAL A 749 -25.17 27.24 1.60
C VAL A 749 -25.74 25.87 1.20
N ARG A 750 -25.32 25.32 0.06
CA ARG A 750 -25.80 24.02 -0.45
C ARG A 750 -25.11 22.81 0.20
N TYR A 751 -23.88 22.98 0.68
CA TYR A 751 -23.07 21.93 1.32
C TYR A 751 -22.45 22.36 2.67
N PRO A 752 -23.26 22.83 3.65
CA PRO A 752 -22.76 23.48 4.87
C PRO A 752 -21.95 22.57 5.80
N LYS A 753 -22.00 21.24 5.62
CA LYS A 753 -21.25 20.24 6.38
C LYS A 753 -19.99 19.68 5.66
N LYS A 754 -19.58 20.25 4.51
CA LYS A 754 -18.40 19.75 3.77
C LYS A 754 -17.19 20.65 4.03
N ASN A 755 -16.25 20.21 4.88
CA ASN A 755 -15.05 20.96 5.27
C ASN A 755 -14.30 21.61 4.08
N PRO A 756 -14.07 20.95 2.93
CA PRO A 756 -13.38 21.58 1.80
C PRO A 756 -14.09 22.82 1.24
N ILE A 757 -15.42 22.90 1.34
CA ILE A 757 -16.21 24.07 0.92
C ILE A 757 -16.23 25.14 2.02
N GLN A 758 -16.29 24.76 3.30
CA GLN A 758 -16.17 25.69 4.42
C GLN A 758 -14.81 26.42 4.37
N ILE A 759 -13.73 25.67 4.14
CA ILE A 759 -12.37 26.19 3.95
C ILE A 759 -12.30 27.11 2.72
N ALA A 760 -12.84 26.69 1.57
CA ALA A 760 -12.83 27.51 0.35
C ALA A 760 -13.60 28.83 0.53
N TYR A 761 -14.69 28.84 1.31
CA TYR A 761 -15.42 30.07 1.65
C TYR A 761 -14.64 30.98 2.60
N ALA A 762 -14.00 30.41 3.64
CA ALA A 762 -13.15 31.18 4.54
C ALA A 762 -11.95 31.81 3.81
N ASP A 763 -11.27 31.08 2.93
CA ASP A 763 -10.18 31.64 2.11
C ASP A 763 -10.69 32.71 1.16
N ALA A 764 -11.84 32.48 0.50
CA ALA A 764 -12.44 33.49 -0.38
C ALA A 764 -12.74 34.81 0.36
N LEU A 765 -13.23 34.76 1.61
CA LEU A 765 -13.41 35.96 2.45
C LEU A 765 -12.07 36.66 2.70
N VAL A 766 -11.02 35.92 3.08
CA VAL A 766 -9.67 36.48 3.31
C VAL A 766 -9.07 37.10 2.05
N LYS A 767 -9.16 36.44 0.89
CA LYS A 767 -8.66 36.98 -0.38
C LYS A 767 -9.42 38.22 -0.87
N ASN A 768 -10.68 38.40 -0.44
CA ASN A 768 -11.44 39.65 -0.64
C ASN A 768 -11.22 40.70 0.47
N ARG A 769 -10.27 40.47 1.39
CA ARG A 769 -9.95 41.34 2.55
C ARG A 769 -11.08 41.47 3.59
N LEU A 770 -12.02 40.54 3.59
CA LEU A 770 -13.14 40.47 4.54
C LEU A 770 -12.71 39.74 5.83
N PHE A 771 -11.57 40.13 6.40
CA PHE A 771 -10.88 39.38 7.45
C PHE A 771 -11.73 39.13 8.71
N LYS A 772 -12.54 40.12 9.11
CA LYS A 772 -13.46 39.99 10.26
C LYS A 772 -14.60 39.00 9.99
N GLU A 773 -15.09 38.96 8.75
CA GLU A 773 -16.14 38.02 8.33
C GLU A 773 -15.58 36.60 8.21
N ALA A 774 -14.34 36.45 7.72
CA ALA A 774 -13.64 35.17 7.70
C ALA A 774 -13.45 34.62 9.12
N MET A 775 -13.01 35.44 10.07
CA MET A 775 -12.88 35.04 11.47
C MET A 775 -14.23 34.68 12.09
N ALA A 776 -15.25 35.53 11.97
CA ALA A 776 -16.58 35.26 12.52
C ALA A 776 -17.24 34.01 11.91
N TYR A 777 -16.96 33.69 10.64
CA TYR A 777 -17.38 32.44 10.01
C TYR A 777 -16.63 31.24 10.60
N LEU A 778 -15.30 31.32 10.71
CA LEU A 778 -14.45 30.26 11.26
C LEU A 778 -14.72 29.99 12.75
N GLU A 779 -15.12 30.99 13.54
CA GLU A 779 -15.62 30.83 14.92
C GLU A 779 -16.93 30.03 14.98
N GLY A 780 -17.74 30.06 13.91
CA GLY A 780 -19.05 29.41 13.83
C GLY A 780 -19.05 28.01 13.22
N VAL A 781 -17.91 27.46 12.81
CA VAL A 781 -17.80 26.12 12.19
C VAL A 781 -16.74 25.25 12.86
N THR A 782 -16.91 23.93 12.76
CA THR A 782 -15.91 22.94 13.17
C THR A 782 -15.28 22.31 11.94
N ILE A 783 -13.99 22.60 11.72
CA ILE A 783 -13.18 22.05 10.64
C ILE A 783 -12.17 21.08 11.26
N LEU A 784 -12.32 19.80 10.91
CA LEU A 784 -11.37 18.75 11.29
C LEU A 784 -10.08 18.87 10.45
N PRO A 785 -8.89 18.60 11.04
CA PRO A 785 -7.63 18.76 10.33
C PRO A 785 -7.38 17.66 9.29
N SER A 786 -6.46 17.95 8.38
CA SER A 786 -5.87 17.01 7.44
C SER A 786 -4.35 17.09 7.52
N GLU A 787 -3.65 15.95 7.55
CA GLU A 787 -2.17 15.92 7.59
C GLU A 787 -1.55 16.42 6.27
N HIS A 788 -2.30 16.39 5.16
CA HIS A 788 -1.75 16.54 3.81
C HIS A 788 -2.43 17.63 2.95
N ARG A 789 -3.39 18.39 3.49
CA ARG A 789 -4.18 19.38 2.73
C ARG A 789 -4.60 20.61 3.55
N ASP A 790 -5.41 21.45 2.90
CA ASP A 790 -5.92 22.76 3.29
C ASP A 790 -6.16 22.92 4.80
N ASN A 791 -5.47 23.89 5.40
CA ASN A 791 -5.49 24.15 6.83
C ASN A 791 -6.25 25.46 7.14
N ALA A 792 -7.39 25.34 7.84
CA ALA A 792 -8.20 26.49 8.28
C ALA A 792 -7.44 27.43 9.24
N THR A 793 -6.47 26.92 10.00
CA THR A 793 -5.59 27.74 10.84
C THR A 793 -4.70 28.67 10.03
N GLY A 794 -4.27 28.26 8.83
CA GLY A 794 -3.49 29.13 7.94
C GLY A 794 -4.29 30.37 7.52
N ILE A 795 -5.57 30.16 7.16
CA ILE A 795 -6.54 31.21 6.81
C ILE A 795 -6.83 32.11 8.03
N TRP A 796 -7.02 31.51 9.20
CA TRP A 796 -7.20 32.23 10.47
C TRP A 796 -6.00 33.12 10.82
N HIS A 797 -4.78 32.61 10.73
CA HIS A 797 -3.55 33.39 10.94
C HIS A 797 -3.34 34.47 9.87
N GLU A 798 -3.70 34.23 8.61
CA GLU A 798 -3.67 35.25 7.55
C GLU A 798 -4.62 36.41 7.91
N ALA A 799 -5.84 36.12 8.36
CA ALA A 799 -6.79 37.13 8.82
C ALA A 799 -6.28 37.90 10.06
N GLN A 800 -5.75 37.21 11.07
CA GLN A 800 -5.19 37.84 12.27
C GLN A 800 -4.01 38.77 11.96
N ARG A 801 -3.06 38.34 11.12
CA ARG A 801 -1.92 39.17 10.69
C ARG A 801 -2.37 40.45 9.97
N ASN A 802 -3.35 40.34 9.06
CA ASN A 802 -3.89 41.50 8.35
C ASN A 802 -4.69 42.47 9.26
N LEU A 803 -5.19 41.99 10.40
CA LEU A 803 -5.87 42.81 11.41
C LEU A 803 -4.94 43.32 12.53
N GLY A 804 -3.65 42.96 12.52
CA GLY A 804 -2.69 43.32 13.57
C GLY A 804 -2.93 42.60 14.90
N LEU A 805 -3.57 41.43 14.87
CA LEU A 805 -3.89 40.62 16.05
C LEU A 805 -2.77 39.63 16.38
N LYS A 806 -2.64 39.26 17.66
CA LYS A 806 -1.80 38.12 18.08
C LYS A 806 -2.36 36.83 17.48
N LEU A 807 -1.47 35.95 17.02
CA LEU A 807 -1.86 34.61 16.57
C LEU A 807 -2.50 33.81 17.71
N THR A 808 -3.57 33.08 17.40
CA THR A 808 -4.23 32.12 18.29
C THR A 808 -4.48 30.79 17.58
N TYR A 809 -4.77 29.75 18.34
CA TYR A 809 -4.89 28.37 17.86
C TYR A 809 -6.27 27.80 18.23
N PRO A 810 -7.34 28.18 17.52
CA PRO A 810 -8.70 27.73 17.81
C PRO A 810 -8.87 26.24 17.48
N GLU A 811 -9.19 25.43 18.49
CA GLU A 811 -9.26 23.96 18.38
C GLU A 811 -10.37 23.47 17.45
N ASN A 812 -11.44 24.24 17.28
CA ASN A 812 -12.48 23.97 16.30
C ASN A 812 -11.99 24.07 14.84
N LEU A 813 -10.78 24.57 14.59
CA LEU A 813 -10.11 24.58 13.28
C LEU A 813 -9.05 23.46 13.14
N GLY A 814 -8.98 22.52 14.08
CA GLY A 814 -8.11 21.35 13.98
C GLY A 814 -6.64 21.60 14.32
N THR A 815 -6.32 22.71 15.00
CA THR A 815 -4.98 23.00 15.52
C THR A 815 -5.01 23.10 17.04
N GLY A 816 -3.87 22.81 17.68
CA GLY A 816 -3.60 23.29 19.03
C GLY A 816 -2.44 24.29 19.04
N GLU A 817 -2.18 24.92 20.19
CA GLU A 817 -1.04 25.82 20.37
C GLU A 817 0.28 25.01 20.46
N PRO A 818 1.31 25.35 19.66
CA PRO A 818 2.62 24.70 19.70
C PRO A 818 3.39 25.09 20.98
N PHE A 819 4.56 24.50 21.19
CA PHE A 819 5.46 25.01 22.23
C PHE A 819 5.87 26.46 21.91
N PRO A 820 6.06 27.33 22.92
CA PRO A 820 6.65 28.64 22.70
C PRO A 820 8.06 28.49 22.11
N ASP A 821 8.34 29.24 21.04
CA ASP A 821 9.69 29.36 20.51
C ASP A 821 10.63 29.86 21.61
N ARG A 822 11.60 29.02 21.99
CA ARG A 822 12.71 29.44 22.85
C ARG A 822 13.71 30.23 21.98
N HIS A 823 13.47 31.53 21.87
CA HIS A 823 14.45 32.50 21.34
C HIS A 823 15.71 32.57 22.22
#